data_AF-A0A2T2TEQ3-F1
#
_entry.id   AF-A0A2T2TEQ3-F1
#
_cell.length_a   1.000
_cell.length_b   1.000
_cell.length_c   1.000
_cell.angle_alpha   90.00
_cell.angle_beta   90.00
_cell.angle_gamma   90.00
#
_symmetry.space_group_name_H-M   'P 1'
#
loop_
_entity.id
_entity.type
_entity.pdbx_description
1 polymer ?
#
loop_
_entity_poly.entity_id
_entity_poly.type
_entity_poly.pdbx_seq_one_letter_code
_entity_poly.pdbx_strand_id
1 'polypeptide(L)'
;MPQSAIATGLVDVTGSAPRLAEKLLEYRDNAGAIQLPDEESALGQEQLSVLQKIFSRLYRQAGHDFSGYKRSTTFRRLERRMQLRSITSLESYLHLLRRDEEEVQALKKDLLITVTNFFRDPAAFEALQSQVFSEMVEQKGSTESVRIWVPGCATGEEAYSLAILLLEQIDQQNVPPHLQVFATDVDEDAVQFARQGRYPGSIEADVSAERLGRFFRSEDTHYRVAPRLQEQIVLAEQDLLTDPPFSNLDLVSCRNMLIYLQPEMQRRALRRIRYGLGEGGHLFLGRSETIDRQTDLFSLVDEAHNLHQARALPEAQVPIPPPSSATSEQAGNATPGTNRQETRGEQEARGEQPGETSSSEMSQLHQEALMQSVSGLLVDENKRVVHLTDRASEHLGFSDRTPNLNVLDLVSDEIRPLLRTALHRAFESDEPCRYPRISVESRSGSRDSEEPGPARLMDLSVRPVQGPEGRPYAHVRLEERPPEGNGVADVEEPPTPELKEELGRTREQLRTTTEEYEAATEEMEAANEELLSMNEELKSKNNELKRNKEEYQSLNEELETTNQELQAKIEELRESSSALENRMAATNIATLFLNRDLEIKRFTPRTTELFNIRPPDEGRPLSDFTHRFEYENLMEDTRQVLRTLEPIEREVRQGTDRWFLMRIRPYRTVEKTVNGVVLAFIDITDRRQLERELINANEKARRRIGRRLHDALSSDLASGIMLAESVRKQVVEEGLEVEEKLEEVIEVLKESAAKARGLSRKLVPTSLQEGTLARALQELCGRYHDPPGFQCSFEGDPEEKLPRRQETANHLYRIAQEALTNARTHGEATRVEIILGREEETLRLTVRDNGVGIPEDLRKKPEKNAQGVGLNSMKHRANLTGSSLHIGAEEAWPTVVTCRLPLSEARRE
;
A
#
# COMPACT_ATOMS: atom_id res chain seq x y z
N MET A 1 16.55 -17.70 19.06
CA MET A 1 17.07 -18.70 18.11
C MET A 1 15.94 -19.44 17.38
N PRO A 2 15.29 -20.53 17.86
CA PRO A 2 14.24 -21.20 17.04
C PRO A 2 13.01 -20.33 16.76
N GLN A 3 12.48 -19.65 17.78
CA GLN A 3 11.29 -18.80 17.65
C GLN A 3 11.52 -17.63 16.67
N SER A 4 12.73 -17.05 16.65
CA SER A 4 13.12 -15.98 15.72
C SER A 4 13.04 -16.45 14.27
N ALA A 5 13.48 -17.67 13.97
CA ALA A 5 13.34 -18.25 12.65
C ALA A 5 11.86 -18.53 12.31
N ILE A 6 11.10 -19.12 13.23
CA ILE A 6 9.66 -19.41 13.04
C ILE A 6 8.87 -18.12 12.76
N ALA A 7 9.18 -17.02 13.47
CA ALA A 7 8.53 -15.72 13.30
C ALA A 7 8.75 -15.08 11.92
N THR A 8 9.73 -15.53 11.14
CA THR A 8 9.89 -15.08 9.73
C THR A 8 8.80 -15.60 8.79
N GLY A 9 8.07 -16.65 9.18
CA GLY A 9 7.12 -17.33 8.28
C GLY A 9 7.76 -18.03 7.08
N LEU A 10 9.10 -18.21 7.08
CA LEU A 10 9.88 -18.83 6.00
C LEU A 10 10.37 -20.26 6.35
N VAL A 11 9.95 -20.84 7.48
CA VAL A 11 10.38 -22.15 7.95
C VAL A 11 9.46 -23.25 7.42
N ASP A 12 9.97 -24.13 6.54
CA ASP A 12 9.16 -25.19 5.91
C ASP A 12 8.76 -26.32 6.87
N VAL A 13 9.59 -26.60 7.89
CA VAL A 13 9.37 -27.69 8.86
C VAL A 13 9.78 -27.25 10.27
N THR A 14 8.84 -27.33 11.20
CA THR A 14 9.09 -27.23 12.65
C THR A 14 8.91 -28.59 13.31
N GLY A 15 9.70 -28.88 14.34
CA GLY A 15 9.64 -30.17 15.03
C GLY A 15 10.75 -30.37 16.05
N SER A 16 10.70 -31.52 16.75
CA SER A 16 11.80 -31.98 17.60
C SER A 16 13.01 -32.39 16.75
N ALA A 17 14.21 -32.38 17.33
CA ALA A 17 15.44 -32.73 16.63
C ALA A 17 15.39 -34.10 15.90
N PRO A 18 14.78 -35.18 16.46
CA PRO A 18 14.59 -36.44 15.72
C PRO A 18 13.72 -36.29 14.47
N ARG A 19 12.60 -35.54 14.55
CA ARG A 19 11.70 -35.30 13.41
C ARG A 19 12.34 -34.43 12.33
N LEU A 20 13.18 -33.48 12.73
CA LEU A 20 13.99 -32.69 11.79
C LEU A 20 15.06 -33.55 11.11
N ALA A 21 15.72 -34.46 11.84
CA ALA A 21 16.68 -35.39 11.26
C ALA A 21 16.04 -36.35 10.25
N GLU A 22 14.86 -36.90 10.58
CA GLU A 22 14.06 -37.72 9.66
C GLU A 22 13.70 -36.96 8.37
N LYS A 23 13.19 -35.72 8.50
CA LYS A 23 12.84 -34.88 7.34
C LYS A 23 14.05 -34.44 6.50
N LEU A 24 15.22 -34.25 7.11
CA LEU A 24 16.47 -33.99 6.37
C LEU A 24 16.96 -35.21 5.59
N LEU A 25 16.78 -36.43 6.13
CA LEU A 25 17.08 -37.67 5.41
C LEU A 25 16.11 -37.87 4.24
N GLU A 26 14.81 -37.68 4.45
CA GLU A 26 13.79 -37.74 3.38
C GLU A 26 14.10 -36.72 2.26
N TYR A 27 14.43 -35.47 2.62
CA TYR A 27 14.80 -34.45 1.62
C TYR A 27 16.06 -34.81 0.83
N ARG A 28 17.11 -35.31 1.51
CA ARG A 28 18.35 -35.78 0.87
C ARG A 28 18.07 -36.93 -0.12
N ASP A 29 17.26 -37.89 0.30
CA ASP A 29 16.99 -39.09 -0.49
C ASP A 29 16.09 -38.76 -1.70
N ASN A 30 15.18 -37.79 -1.55
CA ASN A 30 14.37 -37.23 -2.62
C ASN A 30 15.17 -36.41 -3.65
N ALA A 31 16.22 -35.69 -3.24
CA ALA A 31 16.99 -34.78 -4.11
C ALA A 31 17.74 -35.47 -5.26
N GLY A 32 17.94 -36.80 -5.17
CA GLY A 32 18.47 -37.62 -6.27
C GLY A 32 17.41 -38.25 -7.19
N ALA A 33 16.14 -38.24 -6.78
CA ALA A 33 15.04 -38.91 -7.48
C ALA A 33 14.02 -37.93 -8.12
N ILE A 34 13.96 -36.70 -7.63
CA ILE A 34 13.03 -35.66 -8.05
C ILE A 34 13.87 -34.50 -8.61
N GLN A 35 14.11 -34.50 -9.92
CA GLN A 35 14.87 -33.45 -10.61
C GLN A 35 14.07 -32.94 -11.81
N LEU A 36 13.96 -31.61 -11.92
CA LEU A 36 13.51 -30.95 -13.13
C LEU A 36 14.74 -30.49 -13.93
N PRO A 37 14.70 -30.47 -15.27
CA PRO A 37 15.80 -29.95 -16.06
C PRO A 37 15.94 -28.43 -15.85
N ASP A 38 17.17 -27.90 -15.97
CA ASP A 38 17.42 -26.45 -15.87
C ASP A 38 16.76 -25.63 -17.00
N GLU A 39 16.55 -26.25 -18.16
CA GLU A 39 15.95 -25.63 -19.34
C GLU A 39 14.58 -26.22 -19.72
N GLU A 40 13.67 -25.36 -20.16
CA GLU A 40 12.35 -25.76 -20.68
C GLU A 40 12.44 -26.58 -21.98
N SER A 41 13.55 -26.43 -22.72
CA SER A 41 13.88 -27.18 -23.94
C SER A 41 13.98 -28.70 -23.75
N ALA A 42 14.28 -29.15 -22.52
CA ALA A 42 14.46 -30.55 -22.16
C ALA A 42 13.17 -31.24 -21.65
N LEU A 43 12.07 -30.50 -21.47
CA LEU A 43 10.78 -31.05 -21.09
C LEU A 43 10.00 -31.59 -22.30
N GLY A 44 9.31 -32.71 -22.13
CA GLY A 44 8.37 -33.21 -23.13
C GLY A 44 7.14 -32.30 -23.29
N GLN A 45 6.48 -32.33 -24.45
CA GLN A 45 5.27 -31.53 -24.71
C GLN A 45 4.15 -31.73 -23.67
N GLU A 46 4.02 -32.94 -23.12
CA GLU A 46 3.06 -33.26 -22.07
C GLU A 46 3.41 -32.54 -20.75
N GLN A 47 4.67 -32.62 -20.31
CA GLN A 47 5.18 -31.93 -19.12
C GLN A 47 5.07 -30.40 -19.27
N LEU A 48 5.35 -29.86 -20.45
CA LEU A 48 5.14 -28.43 -20.77
C LEU A 48 3.66 -28.02 -20.62
N SER A 49 2.73 -28.86 -21.09
CA SER A 49 1.30 -28.63 -20.91
C SER A 49 0.88 -28.69 -19.43
N VAL A 50 1.50 -29.54 -18.63
CA VAL A 50 1.23 -29.67 -17.19
C VAL A 50 1.81 -28.48 -16.42
N LEU A 51 3.02 -28.05 -16.75
CA LEU A 51 3.64 -26.83 -16.22
C LEU A 51 2.79 -25.59 -16.50
N GLN A 52 2.31 -25.42 -17.74
CA GLN A 52 1.38 -24.33 -18.10
C GLN A 52 0.09 -24.38 -17.26
N LYS A 53 -0.43 -25.57 -16.93
CA LYS A 53 -1.60 -25.74 -16.05
C LYS A 53 -1.28 -25.40 -14.59
N ILE A 54 -0.04 -25.63 -14.12
CA ILE A 54 0.44 -25.19 -12.79
C ILE A 54 0.47 -23.66 -12.73
N PHE A 55 1.10 -22.97 -13.69
CA PHE A 55 1.07 -21.51 -13.75
C PHE A 55 -0.36 -20.96 -13.89
N SER A 56 -1.22 -21.61 -14.69
CA SER A 56 -2.63 -21.24 -14.81
C SER A 56 -3.48 -21.52 -13.56
N ARG A 57 -2.98 -22.30 -12.59
CA ARG A 57 -3.61 -22.48 -11.26
C ARG A 57 -3.11 -21.40 -10.31
N LEU A 58 -1.80 -21.13 -10.30
CA LEU A 58 -1.20 -20.01 -9.56
C LEU A 58 -1.86 -18.68 -9.95
N TYR A 59 -1.87 -18.32 -11.24
CA TYR A 59 -2.46 -17.07 -11.73
C TYR A 59 -3.93 -16.88 -11.29
N ARG A 60 -4.75 -17.94 -11.36
CA ARG A 60 -6.18 -17.88 -10.98
C ARG A 60 -6.43 -17.72 -9.49
N GLN A 61 -5.45 -17.98 -8.63
CA GLN A 61 -5.61 -17.95 -7.17
C GLN A 61 -4.76 -16.87 -6.49
N ALA A 62 -3.66 -16.46 -7.12
CA ALA A 62 -2.69 -15.51 -6.60
C ALA A 62 -2.57 -14.23 -7.44
N GLY A 63 -3.36 -14.06 -8.51
CA GLY A 63 -3.38 -12.87 -9.38
C GLY A 63 -2.16 -12.68 -10.29
N HIS A 64 -1.02 -13.27 -9.95
CA HIS A 64 0.27 -13.01 -10.58
C HIS A 64 0.69 -14.04 -11.63
N ASP A 65 1.26 -13.58 -12.75
CA ASP A 65 1.68 -14.45 -13.87
C ASP A 65 3.18 -14.78 -13.84
N PHE A 66 3.50 -16.00 -13.41
CA PHE A 66 4.86 -16.53 -13.38
C PHE A 66 5.39 -16.98 -14.76
N SER A 67 4.60 -16.92 -15.84
CA SER A 67 5.04 -17.37 -17.18
C SER A 67 6.28 -16.64 -17.71
N GLY A 68 6.43 -15.36 -17.29
CA GLY A 68 7.53 -14.47 -17.61
C GLY A 68 8.78 -14.56 -16.72
N TYR A 69 8.78 -15.44 -15.71
CA TYR A 69 9.93 -15.64 -14.81
C TYR A 69 10.97 -16.60 -15.43
N LYS A 70 12.23 -16.50 -15.01
CA LYS A 70 13.33 -17.35 -15.50
C LYS A 70 13.10 -18.80 -15.11
N ARG A 71 13.08 -19.68 -16.12
CA ARG A 71 12.69 -21.09 -15.95
C ARG A 71 13.62 -21.87 -15.03
N SER A 72 14.94 -21.68 -15.09
CA SER A 72 15.87 -22.29 -14.13
C SER A 72 15.56 -21.94 -12.66
N THR A 73 15.19 -20.68 -12.38
CA THR A 73 14.77 -20.28 -11.02
C THR A 73 13.44 -20.93 -10.65
N THR A 74 12.45 -20.84 -11.53
CA THR A 74 11.10 -21.40 -11.31
C THR A 74 11.12 -22.92 -11.13
N PHE A 75 11.91 -23.64 -11.92
CA PHE A 75 12.08 -25.09 -11.83
C PHE A 75 12.76 -25.51 -10.54
N ARG A 76 13.87 -24.88 -10.15
CA ARG A 76 14.54 -25.18 -8.87
C ARG A 76 13.62 -24.97 -7.66
N ARG A 77 12.71 -24.00 -7.71
CA ARG A 77 11.69 -23.77 -6.65
C ARG A 77 10.57 -24.81 -6.69
N LEU A 78 10.05 -25.11 -7.88
CA LEU A 78 9.02 -26.14 -8.08
C LEU A 78 9.53 -27.53 -7.65
N GLU A 79 10.76 -27.88 -8.04
CA GLU A 79 11.48 -29.09 -7.67
C GLU A 79 11.67 -29.18 -6.14
N ARG A 80 12.09 -28.10 -5.49
CA ARG A 80 12.20 -28.03 -4.02
C ARG A 80 10.85 -28.30 -3.33
N ARG A 81 9.76 -27.70 -3.79
CA ARG A 81 8.41 -27.97 -3.26
C ARG A 81 7.99 -29.43 -3.50
N MET A 82 8.27 -29.97 -4.68
CA MET A 82 8.05 -31.38 -5.00
C MET A 82 8.86 -32.32 -4.10
N GLN A 83 10.12 -32.00 -3.79
CA GLN A 83 10.99 -32.73 -2.85
C GLN A 83 10.46 -32.66 -1.40
N LEU A 84 9.96 -31.51 -0.94
CA LEU A 84 9.37 -31.33 0.40
C LEU A 84 8.05 -32.09 0.57
N ARG A 85 7.27 -32.27 -0.50
CA ARG A 85 6.02 -33.06 -0.52
C ARG A 85 6.22 -34.51 -0.99
N SER A 86 7.45 -34.93 -1.28
CA SER A 86 7.81 -36.28 -1.76
C SER A 86 7.05 -36.71 -3.03
N ILE A 87 6.90 -35.79 -4.00
CA ILE A 87 6.17 -35.99 -5.26
C ILE A 87 7.13 -36.00 -6.47
N THR A 88 7.17 -37.11 -7.20
CA THR A 88 8.13 -37.34 -8.30
C THR A 88 7.68 -36.86 -9.69
N SER A 89 6.42 -36.46 -9.88
CA SER A 89 5.90 -36.04 -11.19
C SER A 89 5.10 -34.73 -11.15
N LEU A 90 5.24 -33.92 -12.21
CA LEU A 90 4.51 -32.66 -12.37
C LEU A 90 3.00 -32.87 -12.38
N GLU A 91 2.52 -33.99 -12.93
CA GLU A 91 1.11 -34.37 -13.00
C GLU A 91 0.54 -34.58 -11.60
N SER A 92 1.24 -35.35 -10.77
CA SER A 92 0.86 -35.60 -9.37
C SER A 92 0.90 -34.33 -8.55
N TYR A 93 1.88 -33.45 -8.81
CA TYR A 93 1.99 -32.16 -8.13
C TYR A 93 0.86 -31.20 -8.53
N LEU A 94 0.49 -31.14 -9.82
CA LEU A 94 -0.71 -30.42 -10.27
C LEU A 94 -2.00 -30.99 -9.65
N HIS A 95 -2.07 -32.30 -9.39
CA HIS A 95 -3.19 -32.90 -8.65
C HIS A 95 -3.23 -32.49 -7.17
N LEU A 96 -2.07 -32.26 -6.53
CA LEU A 96 -2.00 -31.69 -5.18
C LEU A 96 -2.49 -30.24 -5.17
N LEU A 97 -1.98 -29.37 -6.05
CA LEU A 97 -2.36 -27.94 -6.17
C LEU A 97 -3.84 -27.69 -6.53
N ARG A 98 -4.58 -28.75 -6.91
CA ARG A 98 -6.04 -28.72 -7.14
C ARG A 98 -6.86 -29.08 -5.90
N ARG A 99 -6.23 -29.57 -4.83
CA ARG A 99 -6.86 -30.07 -3.61
C ARG A 99 -6.38 -29.37 -2.34
N ASP A 100 -5.14 -28.94 -2.34
CA ASP A 100 -4.43 -28.33 -1.21
C ASP A 100 -4.13 -26.87 -1.57
N GLU A 101 -4.82 -25.93 -0.93
CA GLU A 101 -4.64 -24.49 -1.17
C GLU A 101 -3.47 -23.90 -0.38
N GLU A 102 -3.07 -24.53 0.73
CA GLU A 102 -1.87 -24.15 1.48
C GLU A 102 -0.62 -24.41 0.64
N GLU A 103 -0.57 -25.52 -0.11
CA GLU A 103 0.53 -25.77 -1.05
C GLU A 103 0.58 -24.77 -2.20
N VAL A 104 -0.57 -24.23 -2.66
CA VAL A 104 -0.60 -23.18 -3.69
C VAL A 104 0.05 -21.90 -3.15
N GLN A 105 -0.28 -21.49 -1.91
CA GLN A 105 0.34 -20.32 -1.29
C GLN A 105 1.82 -20.56 -0.94
N ALA A 106 2.19 -21.75 -0.46
CA ALA A 106 3.58 -22.08 -0.18
C ALA A 106 4.44 -22.11 -1.46
N LEU A 107 3.89 -22.56 -2.60
CA LEU A 107 4.55 -22.46 -3.90
C LEU A 107 4.64 -21.00 -4.39
N LYS A 108 3.58 -20.18 -4.23
CA LYS A 108 3.63 -18.73 -4.51
C LYS A 108 4.80 -18.09 -3.75
N LYS A 109 4.91 -18.36 -2.44
CA LYS A 109 5.92 -17.79 -1.55
C LYS A 109 7.36 -18.25 -1.87
N ASP A 110 7.57 -19.52 -2.25
CA ASP A 110 8.91 -19.99 -2.65
C ASP A 110 9.33 -19.46 -4.05
N LEU A 111 8.37 -19.09 -4.91
CA LEU A 111 8.63 -18.40 -6.17
C LEU A 111 8.91 -16.90 -6.00
N LEU A 112 8.30 -16.24 -5.00
CA LEU A 112 8.51 -14.83 -4.65
C LEU A 112 9.65 -14.70 -3.63
N ILE A 113 10.87 -14.53 -4.11
CA ILE A 113 12.07 -14.48 -3.25
C ILE A 113 12.20 -13.09 -2.61
N THR A 114 11.69 -12.95 -1.39
CA THR A 114 11.58 -11.68 -0.63
C THR A 114 12.80 -11.34 0.26
N VAL A 115 13.94 -12.01 0.08
CA VAL A 115 15.13 -11.78 0.94
C VAL A 115 15.76 -10.42 0.67
N THR A 116 15.70 -9.54 1.67
CA THR A 116 16.27 -8.18 1.69
C THR A 116 16.84 -7.84 3.07
N ASN A 117 17.55 -6.72 3.19
CA ASN A 117 18.08 -6.17 4.43
C ASN A 117 18.30 -4.64 4.28
N PHE A 118 18.43 -3.92 5.41
CA PHE A 118 18.68 -2.48 5.37
C PHE A 118 20.03 -2.18 4.70
N PHE A 119 20.08 -1.09 3.92
CA PHE A 119 21.28 -0.60 3.24
C PHE A 119 22.05 -1.64 2.41
N ARG A 120 21.33 -2.62 1.83
CA ARG A 120 21.87 -3.69 0.99
C ARG A 120 22.85 -3.19 -0.09
N ASP A 121 24.11 -3.61 0.01
CA ASP A 121 25.28 -3.02 -0.66
C ASP A 121 25.54 -1.54 -0.22
N PRO A 122 26.09 -1.29 0.99
CA PRO A 122 26.20 0.06 1.55
C PRO A 122 26.91 1.07 0.63
N ALA A 123 28.01 0.66 -0.02
CA ALA A 123 28.74 1.50 -0.98
C ALA A 123 27.88 2.02 -2.15
N ALA A 124 26.86 1.27 -2.57
CA ALA A 124 25.95 1.71 -3.62
C ALA A 124 24.95 2.77 -3.12
N PHE A 125 24.53 2.68 -1.84
CA PHE A 125 23.75 3.73 -1.19
C PHE A 125 24.58 5.00 -0.93
N GLU A 126 25.86 4.86 -0.58
CA GLU A 126 26.81 5.99 -0.45
C GLU A 126 27.03 6.70 -1.81
N ALA A 127 27.19 5.93 -2.90
CA ALA A 127 27.27 6.46 -4.25
C ALA A 127 25.98 7.19 -4.66
N LEU A 128 24.81 6.61 -4.38
CA LEU A 128 23.51 7.23 -4.64
C LEU A 128 23.32 8.55 -3.86
N GLN A 129 23.67 8.56 -2.56
CA GLN A 129 23.56 9.76 -1.73
C GLN A 129 24.48 10.88 -2.20
N SER A 130 25.72 10.55 -2.57
CA SER A 130 26.72 11.53 -3.00
C SER A 130 26.52 12.06 -4.42
N GLN A 131 26.11 11.20 -5.37
CA GLN A 131 26.02 11.55 -6.79
C GLN A 131 24.61 11.96 -7.24
N VAL A 132 23.54 11.50 -6.59
CA VAL A 132 22.16 11.72 -7.05
C VAL A 132 21.34 12.55 -6.07
N PHE A 133 21.37 12.24 -4.78
CA PHE A 133 20.44 12.87 -3.83
C PHE A 133 20.71 14.36 -3.65
N SER A 134 21.98 14.78 -3.56
CA SER A 134 22.35 16.18 -3.37
C SER A 134 21.77 17.07 -4.47
N GLU A 135 21.97 16.70 -5.75
CA GLU A 135 21.41 17.43 -6.90
C GLU A 135 19.86 17.39 -6.90
N MET A 136 19.27 16.21 -6.68
CA MET A 136 17.82 16.01 -6.71
C MET A 136 17.07 16.79 -5.62
N VAL A 137 17.69 16.99 -4.45
CA VAL A 137 17.12 17.73 -3.31
C VAL A 137 17.36 19.23 -3.46
N GLU A 138 18.55 19.67 -3.89
CA GLU A 138 18.87 21.10 -4.09
C GLU A 138 18.04 21.77 -5.19
N GLN A 139 17.59 21.01 -6.19
CA GLN A 139 16.79 21.52 -7.31
C GLN A 139 15.31 21.79 -6.97
N LYS A 140 14.81 21.42 -5.77
CA LYS A 140 13.39 21.48 -5.42
C LYS A 140 13.07 22.45 -4.28
N GLY A 141 12.02 23.24 -4.46
CA GLY A 141 11.49 24.13 -3.41
C GLY A 141 10.50 23.44 -2.46
N SER A 142 10.08 24.16 -1.40
CA SER A 142 9.11 23.65 -0.41
C SER A 142 7.71 23.35 -0.94
N THR A 143 7.36 23.84 -2.12
CA THR A 143 6.10 23.51 -2.82
C THR A 143 6.20 22.26 -3.70
N GLU A 144 7.40 21.68 -3.81
CA GLU A 144 7.69 20.54 -4.67
C GLU A 144 7.98 19.29 -3.82
N SER A 145 7.91 18.12 -4.47
CA SER A 145 8.15 16.84 -3.83
C SER A 145 9.27 16.07 -4.51
N VAL A 146 10.12 15.44 -3.71
CA VAL A 146 10.99 14.33 -4.10
C VAL A 146 10.13 13.07 -4.14
N ARG A 147 9.95 12.49 -5.33
CA ARG A 147 9.03 11.39 -5.61
C ARG A 147 9.81 10.15 -6.03
N ILE A 148 9.71 9.08 -5.24
CA ILE A 148 10.55 7.88 -5.42
C ILE A 148 9.66 6.66 -5.51
N TRP A 149 10.05 5.67 -6.32
CA TRP A 149 9.36 4.38 -6.39
C TRP A 149 10.32 3.21 -6.20
N VAL A 150 9.93 2.28 -5.33
CA VAL A 150 10.64 1.04 -5.02
C VAL A 150 9.75 -0.15 -5.42
N PRO A 151 9.74 -0.55 -6.70
CA PRO A 151 9.05 -1.76 -7.14
C PRO A 151 9.84 -3.03 -6.77
N GLY A 152 9.16 -3.99 -6.14
CA GLY A 152 9.78 -5.16 -5.52
C GLY A 152 10.33 -4.83 -4.12
N CYS A 153 9.59 -4.06 -3.31
CA CYS A 153 10.08 -3.58 -2.01
C CYS A 153 10.25 -4.68 -0.95
N ALA A 154 9.72 -5.88 -1.18
CA ALA A 154 9.65 -6.97 -0.21
C ALA A 154 9.14 -6.47 1.16
N THR A 155 9.84 -6.81 2.25
CA THR A 155 9.52 -6.43 3.63
C THR A 155 9.84 -4.97 3.98
N GLY A 156 10.19 -4.13 3.00
CA GLY A 156 10.23 -2.66 3.11
C GLY A 156 11.60 -2.04 3.40
N GLU A 157 12.61 -2.83 3.74
CA GLU A 157 13.93 -2.36 4.19
C GLU A 157 14.61 -1.39 3.21
N GLU A 158 14.52 -1.65 1.89
CA GLU A 158 15.10 -0.74 0.88
C GLU A 158 14.36 0.61 0.83
N ALA A 159 13.02 0.60 0.91
CA ALA A 159 12.23 1.82 0.92
C ALA A 159 12.51 2.68 2.16
N TYR A 160 12.62 2.04 3.33
CA TYR A 160 13.01 2.72 4.57
C TYR A 160 14.46 3.23 4.53
N SER A 161 15.43 2.46 3.98
CA SER A 161 16.81 2.92 3.80
C SER A 161 16.91 4.15 2.90
N LEU A 162 16.19 4.18 1.77
CA LEU A 162 16.13 5.35 0.88
C LEU A 162 15.52 6.55 1.60
N ALA A 163 14.38 6.37 2.26
CA ALA A 163 13.69 7.43 2.98
C ALA A 163 14.53 8.02 4.13
N ILE A 164 15.30 7.19 4.86
CA ILE A 164 16.24 7.64 5.90
C ILE A 164 17.30 8.58 5.31
N LEU A 165 17.98 8.18 4.24
CA LEU A 165 19.05 8.96 3.61
C LEU A 165 18.56 10.30 3.03
N LEU A 166 17.31 10.32 2.55
CA LEU A 166 16.70 11.52 2.00
C LEU A 166 16.22 12.46 3.08
N LEU A 167 15.62 11.96 4.16
CA LEU A 167 15.33 12.79 5.33
C LEU A 167 16.63 13.35 5.94
N GLU A 168 17.71 12.57 5.96
CA GLU A 168 19.04 13.04 6.39
C GLU A 168 19.58 14.20 5.53
N GLN A 169 19.28 14.26 4.22
CA GLN A 169 19.65 15.40 3.36
C GLN A 169 18.64 16.55 3.37
N ILE A 170 17.34 16.26 3.38
CA ILE A 170 16.26 17.25 3.43
C ILE A 170 16.34 18.05 4.74
N ASP A 171 16.70 17.40 5.86
CA ASP A 171 16.93 18.06 7.16
C ASP A 171 18.12 19.05 7.16
N GLN A 172 18.96 19.05 6.11
CA GLN A 172 20.07 19.99 5.95
C GLN A 172 19.69 21.23 5.12
N GLN A 173 18.51 21.23 4.48
CA GLN A 173 18.06 22.32 3.61
C GLN A 173 17.33 23.43 4.38
N ASN A 174 17.59 24.69 4.03
CA ASN A 174 16.87 25.84 4.60
C ASN A 174 15.39 25.88 4.19
N VAL A 175 15.06 25.30 3.03
CA VAL A 175 13.71 25.25 2.46
C VAL A 175 13.45 23.80 2.02
N PRO A 176 13.10 22.90 2.95
CA PRO A 176 13.01 21.47 2.65
C PRO A 176 11.84 21.17 1.69
N PRO A 177 12.06 20.39 0.61
CA PRO A 177 10.98 19.84 -0.19
C PRO A 177 10.25 18.71 0.54
N HIS A 178 9.04 18.36 0.11
CA HIS A 178 8.32 17.20 0.62
C HIS A 178 8.93 15.89 0.11
N LEU A 179 8.92 14.81 0.90
CA LEU A 179 9.31 13.48 0.46
C LEU A 179 8.06 12.60 0.25
N GLN A 180 8.04 11.83 -0.85
CA GLN A 180 7.04 10.79 -1.06
C GLN A 180 7.68 9.56 -1.71
N VAL A 181 7.71 8.45 -0.97
CA VAL A 181 8.23 7.15 -1.43
C VAL A 181 7.06 6.21 -1.68
N PHE A 182 6.89 5.75 -2.90
CA PHE A 182 6.00 4.65 -3.25
C PHE A 182 6.78 3.34 -3.11
N ALA A 183 6.32 2.43 -2.27
CA ALA A 183 6.94 1.12 -2.07
C ALA A 183 5.91 0.05 -2.42
N THR A 184 6.22 -0.82 -3.38
CA THR A 184 5.23 -1.74 -3.95
C THR A 184 5.77 -3.12 -4.23
N ASP A 185 4.99 -4.14 -3.94
CA ASP A 185 5.31 -5.54 -4.24
C ASP A 185 4.07 -6.31 -4.70
N VAL A 186 4.27 -7.52 -5.23
CA VAL A 186 3.21 -8.50 -5.55
C VAL A 186 2.96 -9.48 -4.39
N ASP A 187 3.80 -9.46 -3.36
CA ASP A 187 3.60 -10.21 -2.13
C ASP A 187 2.91 -9.36 -1.04
N GLU A 188 1.59 -9.52 -0.90
CA GLU A 188 0.78 -8.82 0.10
C GLU A 188 1.29 -9.05 1.54
N ASP A 189 1.75 -10.27 1.88
CA ASP A 189 2.38 -10.59 3.17
C ASP A 189 3.56 -9.64 3.47
N ALA A 190 4.41 -9.42 2.47
CA ALA A 190 5.61 -8.60 2.59
C ALA A 190 5.26 -7.10 2.68
N VAL A 191 4.28 -6.64 1.89
CA VAL A 191 3.74 -5.27 1.98
C VAL A 191 3.07 -5.03 3.35
N GLN A 192 2.37 -6.00 3.92
CA GLN A 192 1.76 -5.89 5.24
C GLN A 192 2.82 -5.86 6.34
N PHE A 193 3.86 -6.69 6.25
CA PHE A 193 5.01 -6.65 7.16
C PHE A 193 5.72 -5.29 7.12
N ALA A 194 5.99 -4.77 5.92
CA ALA A 194 6.55 -3.43 5.72
C ALA A 194 5.67 -2.34 6.34
N ARG A 195 4.33 -2.48 6.24
CA ARG A 195 3.36 -1.52 6.79
C ARG A 195 3.32 -1.54 8.32
N GLN A 196 3.52 -2.71 8.95
CA GLN A 196 3.69 -2.81 10.40
C GLN A 196 5.01 -2.17 10.88
N GLY A 197 6.04 -2.16 10.03
CA GLY A 197 7.32 -1.49 10.31
C GLY A 197 8.06 -2.05 11.53
N ARG A 198 7.81 -3.31 11.91
CA ARG A 198 8.35 -3.95 13.11
C ARG A 198 9.41 -4.98 12.73
N TYR A 199 10.67 -4.60 12.92
CA TYR A 199 11.84 -5.40 12.55
C TYR A 199 12.49 -6.06 13.78
N PRO A 200 13.13 -7.23 13.65
CA PRO A 200 13.87 -7.86 14.74
C PRO A 200 15.14 -7.07 15.11
N GLY A 201 15.64 -7.21 16.34
CA GLY A 201 16.90 -6.58 16.79
C GLY A 201 18.15 -6.89 15.93
N SER A 202 18.11 -7.89 15.06
CA SER A 202 19.21 -8.17 14.13
C SER A 202 19.50 -7.03 13.12
N ILE A 203 18.61 -6.06 12.95
CA ILE A 203 18.88 -4.88 12.09
C ILE A 203 20.00 -3.98 12.64
N GLU A 204 20.42 -4.15 13.90
CA GLU A 204 21.62 -3.48 14.47
C GLU A 204 22.91 -3.79 13.68
N ALA A 205 22.95 -4.88 12.91
CA ALA A 205 24.06 -5.21 12.03
C ALA A 205 24.10 -4.36 10.75
N ASP A 206 22.94 -3.86 10.30
CA ASP A 206 22.77 -3.12 9.04
C ASP A 206 22.54 -1.61 9.23
N VAL A 207 21.97 -1.21 10.38
CA VAL A 207 21.55 0.17 10.68
C VAL A 207 22.41 0.75 11.81
N SER A 208 23.00 1.92 11.59
CA SER A 208 23.83 2.59 12.61
C SER A 208 23.03 2.99 13.85
N ALA A 209 23.67 3.00 15.02
CA ALA A 209 23.05 3.38 16.28
C ALA A 209 22.42 4.80 16.25
N GLU A 210 23.00 5.73 15.49
CA GLU A 210 22.43 7.06 15.28
C GLU A 210 21.09 6.98 14.51
N ARG A 211 21.05 6.20 13.42
CA ARG A 211 19.82 5.99 12.63
C ARG A 211 18.75 5.24 13.43
N LEU A 212 19.14 4.24 14.23
CA LEU A 212 18.23 3.55 15.16
C LEU A 212 17.61 4.54 16.16
N GLY A 213 18.42 5.39 16.79
CA GLY A 213 17.93 6.39 17.75
C GLY A 213 17.07 7.51 17.14
N ARG A 214 17.25 7.82 15.85
CA ARG A 214 16.51 8.89 15.14
C ARG A 214 15.24 8.41 14.45
N PHE A 215 15.26 7.21 13.87
CA PHE A 215 14.22 6.72 12.94
C PHE A 215 13.48 5.46 13.42
N PHE A 216 13.83 4.92 14.60
CA PHE A 216 13.17 3.75 15.18
C PHE A 216 12.85 3.97 16.67
N ARG A 217 11.95 3.14 17.20
CA ARG A 217 11.65 2.99 18.63
C ARG A 217 12.02 1.56 19.04
N SER A 218 12.75 1.41 20.15
CA SER A 218 13.08 0.10 20.69
C SER A 218 11.90 -0.49 21.47
N GLU A 219 11.57 -1.76 21.21
CA GLU A 219 10.48 -2.53 21.80
C GLU A 219 10.99 -3.93 22.19
N ASP A 220 11.67 -4.01 23.35
CA ASP A 220 12.31 -5.19 23.95
C ASP A 220 13.29 -5.96 23.06
N THR A 221 12.76 -6.67 22.06
CA THR A 221 13.48 -7.55 21.12
C THR A 221 13.34 -7.13 19.65
N HIS A 222 12.63 -6.02 19.41
CA HIS A 222 12.28 -5.49 18.10
C HIS A 222 12.54 -3.99 18.03
N TYR A 223 12.66 -3.49 16.80
CA TYR A 223 12.61 -2.06 16.48
C TYR A 223 11.35 -1.77 15.67
N ARG A 224 10.59 -0.75 16.07
CA ARG A 224 9.47 -0.22 15.27
C ARG A 224 9.91 1.05 14.56
N VAL A 225 9.63 1.17 13.27
CA VAL A 225 9.85 2.41 12.51
C VAL A 225 9.11 3.58 13.17
N ALA A 226 9.78 4.74 13.26
CA ALA A 226 9.18 5.95 13.81
C ALA A 226 8.13 6.54 12.85
N PRO A 227 7.01 7.10 13.36
CA PRO A 227 5.94 7.66 12.51
C PRO A 227 6.42 8.66 11.45
N ARG A 228 7.39 9.52 11.81
CA ARG A 228 8.01 10.50 10.89
C ARG A 228 8.52 9.85 9.59
N LEU A 229 9.10 8.66 9.67
CA LEU A 229 9.61 7.92 8.52
C LEU A 229 8.47 7.19 7.78
N GLN A 230 7.56 6.57 8.54
CA GLN A 230 6.42 5.82 8.01
C GLN A 230 5.45 6.70 7.19
N GLU A 231 5.20 7.93 7.64
CA GLU A 231 4.34 8.92 6.97
C GLU A 231 4.85 9.34 5.57
N GLN A 232 6.14 9.15 5.26
CA GLN A 232 6.68 9.46 3.94
C GLN A 232 6.47 8.33 2.91
N ILE A 233 6.03 7.13 3.34
CA ILE A 233 6.02 5.92 2.51
C ILE A 233 4.58 5.41 2.27
N VAL A 234 4.21 5.32 0.99
CA VAL A 234 2.96 4.73 0.50
C VAL A 234 3.22 3.27 0.10
N LEU A 235 2.74 2.34 0.93
CA LEU A 235 2.89 0.89 0.73
C LEU A 235 1.65 0.26 0.07
N ALA A 236 1.79 -0.29 -1.13
CA ALA A 236 0.70 -0.87 -1.91
C ALA A 236 1.08 -2.17 -2.64
N GLU A 237 0.11 -3.05 -2.84
CA GLU A 237 0.24 -4.17 -3.79
C GLU A 237 0.25 -3.63 -5.23
N GLN A 238 1.20 -4.05 -6.06
CA GLN A 238 1.29 -3.69 -7.47
C GLN A 238 2.19 -4.66 -8.26
N ASP A 239 1.72 -5.14 -9.43
CA ASP A 239 2.60 -5.79 -10.41
C ASP A 239 3.18 -4.78 -11.41
N LEU A 240 4.49 -4.57 -11.32
CA LEU A 240 5.29 -3.78 -12.26
C LEU A 240 5.03 -4.14 -13.74
N LEU A 241 4.66 -5.39 -14.04
CA LEU A 241 4.50 -5.90 -15.40
C LEU A 241 3.09 -5.68 -15.97
N THR A 242 2.02 -5.67 -15.15
CA THR A 242 0.64 -5.38 -15.59
C THR A 242 0.12 -3.98 -15.24
N ASP A 243 0.41 -3.45 -14.07
CA ASP A 243 -0.22 -2.21 -13.55
C ASP A 243 0.43 -0.92 -14.09
N PRO A 244 -0.30 0.21 -14.19
CA PRO A 244 0.30 1.47 -14.64
C PRO A 244 1.32 2.00 -13.63
N PRO A 245 2.52 2.46 -14.07
CA PRO A 245 3.51 3.04 -13.17
C PRO A 245 3.07 4.40 -12.62
N PHE A 246 3.63 4.82 -11.48
CA PHE A 246 3.48 6.20 -10.99
C PHE A 246 4.20 7.18 -11.92
N SER A 247 3.61 8.37 -12.14
CA SER A 247 4.17 9.41 -13.01
C SER A 247 5.01 10.45 -12.24
N ASN A 248 5.92 11.09 -12.96
CA ASN A 248 6.80 12.17 -12.48
C ASN A 248 7.60 11.74 -11.25
N LEU A 249 8.32 10.63 -11.37
CA LEU A 249 9.26 10.13 -10.37
C LEU A 249 10.65 10.72 -10.61
N ASP A 250 11.33 11.11 -9.54
CA ASP A 250 12.71 11.60 -9.56
C ASP A 250 13.72 10.44 -9.41
N LEU A 251 13.33 9.35 -8.74
CA LEU A 251 14.11 8.12 -8.62
C LEU A 251 13.22 6.87 -8.71
N VAL A 252 13.71 5.83 -9.37
CA VAL A 252 13.22 4.45 -9.22
C VAL A 252 14.34 3.56 -8.71
N SER A 253 14.11 2.83 -7.62
CA SER A 253 15.01 1.79 -7.11
C SER A 253 14.41 0.42 -7.40
N CYS A 254 14.91 -0.27 -8.42
CA CYS A 254 14.39 -1.57 -8.87
C CYS A 254 15.49 -2.62 -8.75
N ARG A 255 15.85 -2.96 -7.50
CA ARG A 255 17.03 -3.74 -7.18
C ARG A 255 16.69 -5.19 -6.87
N ASN A 256 17.52 -6.11 -7.38
CA ASN A 256 17.43 -7.55 -7.15
C ASN A 256 16.06 -8.17 -7.52
N MET A 257 15.31 -7.55 -8.43
CA MET A 257 13.97 -7.93 -8.88
C MET A 257 13.98 -8.39 -10.34
N LEU A 258 14.63 -7.63 -11.23
CA LEU A 258 14.75 -7.94 -12.65
C LEU A 258 15.52 -9.25 -12.87
N ILE A 259 16.42 -9.64 -11.95
CA ILE A 259 17.14 -10.93 -12.01
C ILE A 259 16.22 -12.15 -12.14
N TYR A 260 14.96 -12.09 -11.69
CA TYR A 260 14.00 -13.19 -11.77
C TYR A 260 13.22 -13.26 -13.08
N LEU A 261 13.26 -12.20 -13.89
CA LEU A 261 12.47 -12.06 -15.11
C LEU A 261 13.22 -12.51 -16.36
N GLN A 262 12.50 -13.02 -17.36
CA GLN A 262 13.04 -13.27 -18.71
C GLN A 262 13.38 -11.94 -19.42
N PRO A 263 14.31 -11.91 -20.40
CA PRO A 263 14.79 -10.68 -21.03
C PRO A 263 13.67 -9.80 -21.63
N GLU A 264 12.65 -10.41 -22.23
CA GLU A 264 11.47 -9.72 -22.77
C GLU A 264 10.70 -8.96 -21.67
N MET A 265 10.57 -9.58 -20.50
CA MET A 265 9.87 -9.00 -19.35
C MET A 265 10.71 -7.95 -18.62
N GLN A 266 12.04 -8.13 -18.56
CA GLN A 266 12.97 -7.09 -18.11
C GLN A 266 12.84 -5.83 -18.98
N ARG A 267 12.84 -5.97 -20.31
CA ARG A 267 12.64 -4.83 -21.25
C ARG A 267 11.26 -4.17 -21.07
N ARG A 268 10.21 -4.94 -20.79
CA ARG A 268 8.86 -4.42 -20.48
C ARG A 268 8.85 -3.62 -19.17
N ALA A 269 9.48 -4.14 -18.11
CA ALA A 269 9.64 -3.45 -16.83
C ALA A 269 10.43 -2.13 -16.99
N LEU A 270 11.60 -2.18 -17.61
CA LEU A 270 12.46 -1.00 -17.85
C LEU A 270 11.76 0.11 -18.66
N ARG A 271 10.93 -0.25 -19.65
CA ARG A 271 10.11 0.71 -20.40
C ARG A 271 9.04 1.39 -19.54
N ARG A 272 8.41 0.65 -18.62
CA ARG A 272 7.41 1.19 -17.69
C ARG A 272 8.04 2.07 -16.61
N ILE A 273 9.18 1.63 -16.06
CA ILE A 273 10.04 2.44 -15.18
C ILE A 273 10.41 3.75 -15.88
N ARG A 274 10.88 3.69 -17.14
CA ARG A 274 11.19 4.91 -17.90
C ARG A 274 9.97 5.80 -18.08
N TYR A 275 8.78 5.24 -18.36
CA TYR A 275 7.56 6.04 -18.51
C TYR A 275 7.11 6.73 -17.21
N GLY A 276 7.40 6.13 -16.04
CA GLY A 276 7.12 6.76 -14.75
C GLY A 276 8.12 7.84 -14.33
N LEU A 277 9.39 7.70 -14.74
CA LEU A 277 10.45 8.66 -14.46
C LEU A 277 10.25 9.99 -15.21
N GLY A 278 10.44 11.10 -14.49
CA GLY A 278 10.54 12.43 -15.07
C GLY A 278 11.75 12.58 -15.99
N GLU A 279 11.84 13.73 -16.66
CA GLU A 279 13.06 14.10 -17.38
C GLU A 279 14.21 14.32 -16.37
N GLY A 280 15.40 13.77 -16.64
CA GLY A 280 16.53 13.79 -15.71
C GLY A 280 16.42 12.86 -14.50
N GLY A 281 15.28 12.18 -14.29
CA GLY A 281 15.08 11.24 -13.19
C GLY A 281 16.01 10.01 -13.24
N HIS A 282 16.27 9.40 -12.10
CA HIS A 282 17.30 8.37 -11.94
C HIS A 282 16.74 6.96 -11.78
N LEU A 283 17.51 5.96 -12.21
CA LEU A 283 17.23 4.54 -12.01
C LEU A 283 18.42 3.88 -11.30
N PHE A 284 18.13 3.27 -10.16
CA PHE A 284 19.08 2.50 -9.36
C PHE A 284 18.75 1.00 -9.46
N LEU A 285 19.73 0.18 -9.84
CA LEU A 285 19.59 -1.27 -10.00
C LEU A 285 20.52 -2.05 -9.06
N GLY A 286 20.28 -3.35 -8.90
CA GLY A 286 21.19 -4.25 -8.19
C GLY A 286 22.44 -4.55 -9.01
N ARG A 287 23.54 -4.92 -8.34
CA ARG A 287 24.86 -5.20 -8.96
C ARG A 287 24.86 -6.26 -10.07
N SER A 288 23.91 -7.21 -10.03
CA SER A 288 23.78 -8.30 -11.01
C SER A 288 22.75 -8.02 -12.11
N GLU A 289 22.22 -6.80 -12.17
CA GLU A 289 21.19 -6.38 -13.12
C GLU A 289 21.78 -5.46 -14.17
N THR A 290 21.21 -5.47 -15.37
CA THR A 290 21.67 -4.65 -16.49
C THR A 290 20.48 -4.16 -17.30
N ILE A 291 20.63 -3.01 -17.95
CA ILE A 291 19.60 -2.42 -18.81
C ILE A 291 19.54 -3.03 -20.23
N ASP A 292 20.00 -4.28 -20.43
CA ASP A 292 20.14 -5.04 -21.70
C ASP A 292 19.76 -4.29 -22.99
N ARG A 293 20.76 -3.60 -23.59
CA ARG A 293 20.65 -2.84 -24.84
C ARG A 293 19.55 -1.77 -24.90
N GLN A 294 18.89 -1.41 -23.79
CA GLN A 294 17.96 -0.27 -23.67
C GLN A 294 18.71 1.09 -23.50
N THR A 295 19.87 1.27 -24.15
CA THR A 295 20.68 2.51 -24.08
C THR A 295 19.96 3.75 -24.62
N ASP A 296 18.85 3.55 -25.34
CA ASP A 296 18.00 4.63 -25.83
C ASP A 296 17.12 5.22 -24.72
N LEU A 297 16.85 4.46 -23.64
CA LEU A 297 16.01 4.88 -22.52
C LEU A 297 16.81 5.46 -21.35
N PHE A 298 18.06 4.98 -21.16
CA PHE A 298 18.87 5.30 -19.99
C PHE A 298 20.34 5.59 -20.36
N SER A 299 20.89 6.64 -19.74
CA SER A 299 22.33 6.93 -19.67
C SER A 299 22.94 6.22 -18.48
N LEU A 300 24.23 5.90 -18.55
CA LEU A 300 25.03 5.46 -17.41
C LEU A 300 25.52 6.67 -16.60
N VAL A 301 25.37 6.62 -15.28
CA VAL A 301 25.94 7.60 -14.33
C VAL A 301 27.12 6.96 -13.60
N ASP A 302 26.91 5.79 -12.99
CA ASP A 302 27.93 5.01 -12.30
C ASP A 302 27.81 3.53 -12.67
N GLU A 303 28.88 2.96 -13.26
CA GLU A 303 28.96 1.55 -13.64
C GLU A 303 29.22 0.60 -12.46
N ALA A 304 29.98 1.05 -11.45
CA ALA A 304 30.31 0.23 -10.29
C ALA A 304 29.11 0.04 -9.36
N HIS A 305 28.16 0.98 -9.39
CA HIS A 305 26.97 0.99 -8.54
C HIS A 305 25.65 0.85 -9.30
N ASN A 306 25.68 0.64 -10.62
CA ASN A 306 24.50 0.54 -11.50
C ASN A 306 23.51 1.70 -11.31
N LEU A 307 24.03 2.93 -11.34
CA LEU A 307 23.25 4.17 -11.37
C LEU A 307 23.08 4.64 -12.81
N HIS A 308 21.84 4.95 -13.16
CA HIS A 308 21.45 5.36 -14.51
C HIS A 308 20.56 6.62 -14.45
N GLN A 309 20.54 7.38 -15.55
CA GLN A 309 19.66 8.55 -15.70
C GLN A 309 18.72 8.35 -16.89
N ALA A 310 17.46 8.73 -16.72
CA ALA A 310 16.41 8.65 -17.73
C ALA A 310 16.66 9.64 -18.88
N ARG A 311 16.85 9.12 -20.10
CA ARG A 311 16.98 9.92 -21.33
C ARG A 311 15.63 10.43 -21.78
N ALA A 312 15.54 11.66 -22.28
CA ALA A 312 14.32 12.17 -22.92
C ALA A 312 13.76 11.16 -23.93
N LEU A 313 12.50 10.76 -23.75
CA LEU A 313 11.85 9.81 -24.65
C LEU A 313 11.63 10.48 -26.02
N PRO A 314 12.07 9.87 -27.14
CA PRO A 314 11.60 10.31 -28.45
C PRO A 314 10.08 10.16 -28.52
N GLU A 315 9.38 11.22 -28.95
CA GLU A 315 7.90 11.37 -28.94
C GLU A 315 7.12 10.22 -29.64
N ALA A 316 7.80 9.31 -30.33
CA ALA A 316 7.21 8.31 -31.23
C ALA A 316 7.05 6.87 -30.67
N GLN A 317 7.40 6.56 -29.42
CA GLN A 317 7.33 5.18 -28.89
C GLN A 317 6.71 5.05 -27.48
N VAL A 318 5.42 5.37 -27.35
CA VAL A 318 4.62 5.00 -26.16
C VAL A 318 3.83 3.70 -26.47
N PRO A 319 4.13 2.56 -25.83
CA PRO A 319 3.30 1.36 -25.94
C PRO A 319 1.98 1.57 -25.19
N ILE A 320 0.86 1.58 -25.92
CA ILE A 320 -0.47 1.61 -25.33
C ILE A 320 -0.66 0.31 -24.53
N PRO A 321 -1.00 0.35 -23.22
CA PRO A 321 -1.31 -0.87 -22.47
C PRO A 321 -2.58 -1.52 -23.05
N PRO A 322 -2.62 -2.87 -23.18
CA PRO A 322 -3.83 -3.54 -23.65
C PRO A 322 -4.99 -3.30 -22.67
N PRO A 323 -6.24 -3.21 -23.15
CA PRO A 323 -7.38 -3.01 -22.27
C PRO A 323 -7.61 -4.27 -21.42
N SER A 324 -7.38 -4.18 -20.10
CA SER A 324 -7.74 -5.25 -19.17
C SER A 324 -9.25 -5.51 -19.23
N SER A 325 -9.61 -6.72 -19.63
CA SER A 325 -10.98 -7.23 -19.62
C SER A 325 -11.47 -7.37 -18.18
N ALA A 326 -12.53 -6.65 -17.83
CA ALA A 326 -13.16 -6.74 -16.52
C ALA A 326 -13.91 -8.07 -16.33
N THR A 327 -13.78 -8.66 -15.15
CA THR A 327 -14.79 -9.54 -14.56
C THR A 327 -15.06 -9.10 -13.12
N SER A 328 -16.28 -9.36 -12.66
CA SER A 328 -16.95 -8.61 -11.59
C SER A 328 -16.90 -9.27 -10.21
N GLU A 329 -16.89 -8.41 -9.18
CA GLU A 329 -17.52 -8.58 -7.86
C GLU A 329 -17.25 -9.87 -7.05
N GLN A 330 -16.59 -9.75 -5.89
CA GLN A 330 -17.26 -9.77 -4.57
C GLN A 330 -16.28 -9.64 -3.38
N ALA A 331 -16.65 -8.79 -2.39
CA ALA A 331 -16.24 -8.73 -0.97
C ALA A 331 -14.73 -8.81 -0.56
N GLY A 332 -14.26 -8.14 0.49
CA GLY A 332 -14.94 -7.22 1.42
C GLY A 332 -13.99 -6.74 2.53
N ASN A 333 -14.25 -5.53 3.05
CA ASN A 333 -13.65 -4.82 4.18
C ASN A 333 -12.63 -5.53 5.11
N ALA A 334 -11.46 -4.90 5.27
CA ALA A 334 -10.82 -4.67 6.58
C ALA A 334 -9.89 -3.45 6.52
N THR A 335 -9.72 -2.71 7.62
CA THR A 335 -8.74 -1.61 7.80
C THR A 335 -8.34 -1.40 9.28
N PRO A 336 -7.17 -0.80 9.60
CA PRO A 336 -6.91 -0.15 10.94
C PRO A 336 -6.70 1.40 11.11
N GLY A 337 -7.49 2.27 10.47
CA GLY A 337 -8.01 3.56 10.98
C GLY A 337 -7.27 4.80 11.55
N THR A 338 -6.29 4.80 12.46
CA THR A 338 -5.82 6.03 13.21
C THR A 338 -6.76 6.72 14.24
N ASN A 339 -6.17 7.12 15.39
CA ASN A 339 -6.27 8.36 16.21
C ASN A 339 -7.30 8.55 17.36
N ARG A 340 -6.79 9.05 18.52
CA ARG A 340 -7.40 10.20 19.20
C ARG A 340 -6.38 11.07 19.96
N GLN A 341 -6.43 12.38 19.71
CA GLN A 341 -5.72 13.43 20.45
C GLN A 341 -6.53 13.96 21.64
N GLU A 342 -5.88 14.87 22.38
CA GLU A 342 -6.36 15.80 23.42
C GLU A 342 -6.14 15.27 24.86
N THR A 343 -5.61 16.05 25.80
CA THR A 343 -5.71 17.52 25.96
C THR A 343 -4.39 18.24 26.30
N ARG A 344 -4.37 19.54 25.98
CA ARG A 344 -3.34 20.52 26.37
C ARG A 344 -3.75 21.18 27.71
N GLY A 345 -2.79 21.40 28.61
CA GLY A 345 -2.99 22.18 29.85
C GLY A 345 -1.64 22.69 30.34
N GLU A 346 -1.49 24.01 30.46
CA GLU A 346 -0.21 24.67 30.78
C GLU A 346 -0.14 25.10 32.26
N GLN A 347 1.11 25.39 32.68
CA GLN A 347 1.55 26.40 33.67
C GLN A 347 2.15 25.96 35.02
N GLU A 348 3.37 26.48 35.23
CA GLU A 348 4.04 26.87 36.49
C GLU A 348 4.50 25.77 37.50
N ALA A 349 5.61 25.90 38.25
CA ALA A 349 6.83 26.73 38.12
C ALA A 349 7.92 26.32 39.16
N ARG A 350 9.21 26.60 38.87
CA ARG A 350 10.37 26.82 39.80
C ARG A 350 11.00 25.68 40.63
N GLY A 351 12.32 25.83 40.86
CA GLY A 351 13.14 25.15 41.91
C GLY A 351 14.10 24.09 41.36
N GLU A 352 15.32 24.41 40.90
CA GLU A 352 16.55 24.61 41.70
C GLU A 352 16.95 23.44 42.63
N GLN A 353 18.00 22.72 42.22
CA GLN A 353 18.90 21.87 43.04
C GLN A 353 19.75 22.76 43.99
N PRO A 354 20.36 22.27 45.12
CA PRO A 354 21.27 21.11 45.11
C PRO A 354 21.36 20.23 46.40
N GLY A 355 22.20 19.19 46.30
CA GLY A 355 22.22 18.00 47.17
C GLY A 355 22.79 18.13 48.59
N GLU A 356 22.68 17.01 49.32
CA GLU A 356 23.43 16.76 50.56
C GLU A 356 23.65 15.25 50.78
N THR A 357 24.73 14.70 50.22
CA THR A 357 25.12 13.30 50.39
C THR A 357 26.02 13.17 51.63
N SER A 358 25.47 12.86 52.82
CA SER A 358 26.26 12.47 54.02
C SER A 358 25.47 11.83 55.19
N SER A 359 24.15 11.61 55.08
CA SER A 359 23.34 11.02 56.16
C SER A 359 23.07 9.52 56.01
N SER A 360 23.33 8.94 54.82
CA SER A 360 22.93 7.57 54.47
C SER A 360 23.82 6.49 55.09
N GLU A 361 25.15 6.65 55.06
CA GLU A 361 26.09 5.59 55.45
C GLU A 361 26.06 5.30 56.97
N MET A 362 26.01 6.33 57.82
CA MET A 362 25.83 6.15 59.27
C MET A 362 24.45 5.61 59.63
N SER A 363 23.41 5.93 58.85
CA SER A 363 22.07 5.34 59.03
C SER A 363 22.06 3.86 58.67
N GLN A 364 22.73 3.46 57.58
CA GLN A 364 22.91 2.07 57.19
C GLN A 364 23.70 1.28 58.24
N LEU A 365 24.84 1.80 58.71
CA LEU A 365 25.64 1.12 59.74
C LEU A 365 24.88 0.95 61.07
N HIS A 366 24.05 1.94 61.44
CA HIS A 366 23.17 1.85 62.61
C HIS A 366 22.02 0.86 62.41
N GLN A 367 21.44 0.81 61.21
CA GLN A 367 20.37 -0.11 60.85
C GLN A 367 20.87 -1.56 60.79
N GLU A 368 22.06 -1.82 60.26
CA GLU A 368 22.73 -3.14 60.32
C GLU A 368 23.01 -3.58 61.77
N ALA A 369 23.54 -2.68 62.60
CA ALA A 369 23.78 -2.97 64.02
C ALA A 369 22.49 -3.27 64.80
N LEU A 370 21.38 -2.59 64.47
CA LEU A 370 20.06 -2.89 65.05
C LEU A 370 19.52 -4.25 64.59
N MET A 371 19.63 -4.57 63.30
CA MET A 371 19.16 -5.86 62.74
C MET A 371 19.88 -7.08 63.35
N GLN A 372 21.15 -6.95 63.74
CA GLN A 372 21.89 -8.00 64.46
C GLN A 372 21.42 -8.23 65.90
N SER A 373 20.69 -7.28 66.50
CA SER A 373 20.29 -7.31 67.92
C SER A 373 18.85 -7.76 68.18
N VAL A 374 17.99 -7.81 67.15
CA VAL A 374 16.55 -8.09 67.29
C VAL A 374 16.19 -9.41 66.60
N SER A 375 15.44 -10.27 67.29
CA SER A 375 14.76 -11.43 66.70
C SER A 375 13.42 -11.00 66.11
N GLY A 376 13.40 -10.67 64.81
CA GLY A 376 12.26 -10.04 64.13
C GLY A 376 11.94 -10.65 62.77
N LEU A 377 10.65 -10.79 62.47
CA LEU A 377 10.13 -11.28 61.19
C LEU A 377 9.11 -10.27 60.64
N LEU A 378 9.16 -10.00 59.35
CA LEU A 378 8.13 -9.25 58.64
C LEU A 378 7.25 -10.22 57.85
N VAL A 379 5.95 -10.16 58.10
CA VAL A 379 4.94 -11.09 57.58
C VAL A 379 3.92 -10.31 56.75
N ASP A 380 3.51 -10.83 55.59
CA ASP A 380 2.43 -10.25 54.77
C ASP A 380 1.02 -10.71 55.20
N GLU A 381 -0.01 -10.11 54.62
CA GLU A 381 -1.43 -10.48 54.79
C GLU A 381 -1.71 -11.98 54.54
N ASN A 382 -0.91 -12.62 53.68
CA ASN A 382 -0.97 -14.03 53.33
C ASN A 382 -0.21 -14.93 54.33
N LYS A 383 0.28 -14.36 55.43
CA LYS A 383 1.06 -15.01 56.52
C LYS A 383 2.42 -15.53 56.06
N ARG A 384 2.94 -15.02 54.94
CA ARG A 384 4.25 -15.39 54.40
C ARG A 384 5.33 -14.49 55.00
N VAL A 385 6.46 -15.07 55.39
CA VAL A 385 7.64 -14.33 55.82
C VAL A 385 8.26 -13.64 54.59
N VAL A 386 8.24 -12.31 54.59
CA VAL A 386 8.79 -11.46 53.53
C VAL A 386 10.23 -11.04 53.87
N HIS A 387 10.52 -10.89 55.16
CA HIS A 387 11.86 -10.57 55.66
C HIS A 387 12.06 -11.18 57.06
N LEU A 388 13.29 -11.53 57.41
CA LEU A 388 13.66 -12.08 58.72
C LEU A 388 15.06 -11.58 59.11
N THR A 389 15.30 -11.36 60.40
CA THR A 389 16.64 -11.12 60.93
C THR A 389 17.35 -12.44 61.20
N ASP A 390 18.69 -12.44 61.18
CA ASP A 390 19.49 -13.66 61.39
C ASP A 390 19.11 -14.40 62.68
N ARG A 391 18.85 -13.65 63.77
CA ARG A 391 18.45 -14.20 65.06
C ARG A 391 17.04 -14.78 65.09
N ALA A 392 16.14 -14.34 64.21
CA ALA A 392 14.81 -14.93 64.13
C ALA A 392 14.85 -16.39 63.63
N SER A 393 15.89 -16.77 62.87
CA SER A 393 16.08 -18.15 62.42
C SER A 393 16.36 -19.13 63.56
N GLU A 394 16.89 -18.67 64.70
CA GLU A 394 17.18 -19.50 65.90
C GLU A 394 15.90 -20.07 66.55
N HIS A 395 14.73 -19.51 66.21
CA HIS A 395 13.42 -19.87 66.78
C HIS A 395 12.41 -20.42 65.74
N LEU A 396 12.83 -20.65 64.49
CA LEU A 396 12.00 -21.24 63.44
C LEU A 396 12.39 -22.70 63.13
N GLY A 397 11.38 -23.56 63.00
CA GLY A 397 11.54 -24.94 62.57
C GLY A 397 11.29 -25.11 61.08
N PHE A 398 12.35 -25.31 60.29
CA PHE A 398 12.24 -25.65 58.87
C PHE A 398 12.08 -27.17 58.68
N SER A 399 11.18 -27.59 57.79
CA SER A 399 10.95 -29.01 57.48
C SER A 399 11.64 -29.43 56.18
N ASP A 400 12.51 -30.44 56.25
CA ASP A 400 13.42 -30.91 55.18
C ASP A 400 12.76 -31.42 53.87
N ARG A 401 11.45 -31.26 53.66
CA ARG A 401 10.73 -31.95 52.56
C ARG A 401 9.94 -31.06 51.60
N THR A 402 9.62 -29.82 51.97
CA THR A 402 9.09 -28.80 51.03
C THR A 402 9.34 -27.41 51.60
N PRO A 403 9.96 -26.46 50.85
CA PRO A 403 10.10 -25.09 51.31
C PRO A 403 8.74 -24.37 51.33
N ASN A 404 8.18 -24.15 52.52
CA ASN A 404 7.11 -23.19 52.74
C ASN A 404 7.67 -21.93 53.46
N LEU A 405 7.04 -20.78 53.20
CA LEU A 405 7.39 -19.51 53.84
C LEU A 405 6.27 -19.00 54.76
N ASN A 406 5.29 -19.85 55.08
CA ASN A 406 4.17 -19.50 55.95
C ASN A 406 4.63 -19.51 57.41
N VAL A 407 4.58 -18.37 58.08
CA VAL A 407 5.11 -18.20 59.45
C VAL A 407 4.42 -19.12 60.47
N LEU A 408 3.15 -19.49 60.24
CA LEU A 408 2.43 -20.41 61.13
C LEU A 408 2.96 -21.84 61.06
N ASP A 409 3.53 -22.25 59.93
CA ASP A 409 4.09 -23.59 59.73
C ASP A 409 5.56 -23.68 60.22
N LEU A 410 6.20 -22.53 60.44
CA LEU A 410 7.60 -22.39 60.85
C LEU A 410 7.79 -22.21 62.37
N VAL A 411 6.71 -22.07 63.15
CA VAL A 411 6.75 -21.95 64.62
C VAL A 411 6.26 -23.23 65.33
N SER A 412 6.66 -23.39 66.59
CA SER A 412 6.25 -24.53 67.43
C SER A 412 4.75 -24.57 67.67
N ASP A 413 4.23 -25.75 68.02
CA ASP A 413 2.80 -26.00 68.14
C ASP A 413 2.14 -25.15 69.25
N GLU A 414 2.89 -24.77 70.28
CA GLU A 414 2.45 -23.90 71.39
C GLU A 414 2.37 -22.42 70.98
N ILE A 415 3.29 -21.95 70.13
CA ILE A 415 3.31 -20.57 69.62
C ILE A 415 2.26 -20.38 68.52
N ARG A 416 2.04 -21.38 67.66
CA ARG A 416 1.15 -21.30 66.48
C ARG A 416 -0.25 -20.71 66.75
N PRO A 417 -1.04 -21.14 67.76
CA PRO A 417 -2.37 -20.59 68.00
C PRO A 417 -2.34 -19.14 68.48
N LEU A 418 -1.35 -18.77 69.31
CA LEU A 418 -1.17 -17.40 69.80
C LEU A 418 -0.75 -16.47 68.66
N LEU A 419 0.20 -16.90 67.81
CA LEU A 419 0.64 -16.16 66.63
C LEU A 419 -0.49 -15.99 65.60
N ARG A 420 -1.31 -17.02 65.36
CA ARG A 420 -2.48 -16.94 64.48
C ARG A 420 -3.47 -15.87 64.95
N THR A 421 -3.72 -15.81 66.25
CA THR A 421 -4.61 -14.80 66.87
C THR A 421 -4.00 -13.40 66.81
N ALA A 422 -2.70 -13.28 67.06
CA ALA A 422 -1.97 -12.02 67.02
C ALA A 422 -1.92 -11.40 65.61
N LEU A 423 -1.64 -12.22 64.58
CA LEU A 423 -1.62 -11.78 63.18
C LEU A 423 -3.02 -11.33 62.72
N HIS A 424 -4.09 -12.05 63.12
CA HIS A 424 -5.46 -11.65 62.81
C HIS A 424 -5.80 -10.26 63.38
N ARG A 425 -5.43 -9.97 64.64
CA ARG A 425 -5.66 -8.65 65.24
C ARG A 425 -4.80 -7.54 64.61
N ALA A 426 -3.56 -7.86 64.24
CA ALA A 426 -2.69 -6.91 63.56
C ALA A 426 -3.23 -6.52 62.17
N PHE A 427 -3.71 -7.48 61.36
CA PHE A 427 -4.22 -7.18 60.01
C PHE A 427 -5.65 -6.64 59.97
N GLU A 428 -6.56 -7.16 60.81
CA GLU A 428 -7.99 -6.79 60.76
C GLU A 428 -8.35 -5.61 61.68
N SER A 429 -7.52 -5.29 62.67
CA SER A 429 -7.84 -4.31 63.72
C SER A 429 -6.74 -3.29 64.00
N ASP A 430 -5.62 -3.35 63.26
CA ASP A 430 -4.42 -2.51 63.45
C ASP A 430 -3.92 -2.49 64.92
N GLU A 431 -4.18 -3.56 65.68
CA GLU A 431 -3.92 -3.62 67.12
C GLU A 431 -2.62 -4.41 67.46
N PRO A 432 -1.66 -3.80 68.18
CA PRO A 432 -0.44 -4.49 68.58
C PRO A 432 -0.69 -5.47 69.74
N CYS A 433 -0.31 -6.73 69.56
CA CYS A 433 -0.50 -7.81 70.53
C CYS A 433 0.80 -8.25 71.20
N ARG A 434 0.76 -8.63 72.49
CA ARG A 434 1.88 -9.23 73.22
C ARG A 434 1.42 -10.34 74.15
N TYR A 435 2.08 -11.50 74.06
CA TYR A 435 1.87 -12.68 74.89
C TYR A 435 3.19 -13.01 75.61
N PRO A 436 3.36 -12.60 76.88
CA PRO A 436 4.56 -12.92 77.64
C PRO A 436 4.49 -14.33 78.26
N ARG A 437 5.65 -14.92 78.57
CA ARG A 437 5.78 -16.19 79.32
C ARG A 437 5.10 -17.42 78.66
N ILE A 438 5.18 -17.55 77.34
CA ILE A 438 4.79 -18.78 76.63
C ILE A 438 5.80 -19.87 76.99
N SER A 439 5.35 -20.97 77.58
CA SER A 439 6.20 -22.14 77.84
C SER A 439 6.33 -22.97 76.56
N VAL A 440 7.55 -23.22 76.11
CA VAL A 440 7.86 -24.01 74.90
C VAL A 440 8.80 -25.15 75.27
N GLU A 441 8.43 -26.38 74.92
CA GLU A 441 9.24 -27.57 75.20
C GLU A 441 10.41 -27.68 74.22
N SER A 442 11.64 -27.75 74.74
CA SER A 442 12.84 -27.78 73.89
C SER A 442 13.13 -29.20 73.37
N ARG A 443 12.57 -29.56 72.20
CA ARG A 443 12.96 -30.76 71.45
C ARG A 443 14.27 -30.57 70.68
N SER A 444 15.38 -30.46 71.41
CA SER A 444 16.73 -30.37 70.85
C SER A 444 17.51 -31.67 71.01
N GLY A 445 17.54 -32.52 69.99
CA GLY A 445 18.34 -33.74 69.98
C GLY A 445 17.85 -34.82 69.03
N SER A 446 18.77 -35.71 68.65
CA SER A 446 18.54 -36.92 67.85
C SER A 446 17.41 -37.82 68.38
N ARG A 447 16.77 -38.57 67.48
CA ARG A 447 15.57 -39.43 67.69
C ARG A 447 15.62 -40.52 68.79
N ASP A 448 16.70 -40.65 69.55
CA ASP A 448 16.97 -41.77 70.45
C ASP A 448 17.20 -41.36 71.93
N SER A 449 16.66 -40.21 72.37
CA SER A 449 16.73 -39.76 73.78
C SER A 449 15.37 -39.27 74.30
N GLU A 450 14.72 -40.06 75.14
CA GLU A 450 13.43 -39.78 75.79
C GLU A 450 13.55 -38.90 77.06
N GLU A 451 14.39 -37.87 77.04
CA GLU A 451 14.41 -36.85 78.10
C GLU A 451 13.88 -35.52 77.56
N PRO A 452 12.80 -34.95 78.10
CA PRO A 452 12.31 -33.63 77.71
C PRO A 452 13.31 -32.56 78.14
N GLY A 453 13.81 -31.78 77.18
CA GLY A 453 14.68 -30.64 77.45
C GLY A 453 13.98 -29.56 78.28
N PRO A 454 14.74 -28.69 78.98
CA PRO A 454 14.17 -27.66 79.84
C PRO A 454 13.21 -26.76 79.06
N ALA A 455 12.02 -26.53 79.64
CA ALA A 455 11.02 -25.64 79.06
C ALA A 455 11.54 -24.20 79.02
N ARG A 456 11.48 -23.58 77.85
CA ARG A 456 11.92 -22.20 77.62
C ARG A 456 10.72 -21.27 77.76
N LEU A 457 10.92 -20.11 78.38
CA LEU A 457 9.90 -19.06 78.45
C LEU A 457 10.12 -18.06 77.32
N MET A 458 9.14 -17.93 76.42
CA MET A 458 9.18 -17.03 75.28
C MET A 458 8.20 -15.86 75.46
N ASP A 459 8.62 -14.66 75.12
CA ASP A 459 7.73 -13.50 74.91
C ASP A 459 7.47 -13.35 73.41
N LEU A 460 6.20 -13.46 72.98
CA LEU A 460 5.75 -13.16 71.62
C LEU A 460 5.18 -11.74 71.56
N SER A 461 5.53 -10.97 70.54
CA SER A 461 4.83 -9.73 70.20
C SER A 461 4.62 -9.59 68.70
N VAL A 462 3.48 -9.02 68.30
CA VAL A 462 3.12 -8.74 66.92
C VAL A 462 2.62 -7.31 66.83
N ARG A 463 3.12 -6.54 65.87
CA ARG A 463 2.67 -5.17 65.60
C ARG A 463 2.38 -4.99 64.11
N PRO A 464 1.28 -4.33 63.73
CA PRO A 464 1.09 -3.93 62.35
C PRO A 464 2.14 -2.88 61.95
N VAL A 465 2.47 -2.87 60.66
CA VAL A 465 3.42 -1.95 60.02
C VAL A 465 2.92 -1.70 58.60
N GLN A 466 2.78 -0.44 58.18
CA GLN A 466 2.51 -0.14 56.78
C GLN A 466 3.81 -0.16 55.97
N GLY A 467 3.80 -0.89 54.85
CA GLY A 467 4.95 -0.98 53.95
C GLY A 467 4.77 -0.14 52.67
N PRO A 468 5.61 -0.39 51.65
CA PRO A 468 5.53 0.30 50.37
C PRO A 468 4.13 0.19 49.75
N GLU A 469 3.71 1.23 49.04
CA GLU A 469 2.38 1.34 48.38
C GLU A 469 1.18 1.22 49.34
N GLY A 470 1.38 1.37 50.66
CA GLY A 470 0.30 1.27 51.65
C GLY A 470 -0.15 -0.16 51.97
N ARG A 471 0.62 -1.18 51.54
CA ARG A 471 0.29 -2.59 51.84
C ARG A 471 0.52 -2.87 53.34
N PRO A 472 -0.40 -3.60 54.02
CA PRO A 472 -0.25 -3.93 55.42
C PRO A 472 0.74 -5.11 55.59
N TYR A 473 1.63 -4.97 56.58
CA TYR A 473 2.52 -6.03 57.06
C TYR A 473 2.40 -6.16 58.58
N ALA A 474 2.85 -7.27 59.12
CA ALA A 474 2.97 -7.48 60.56
C ALA A 474 4.42 -7.80 60.94
N HIS A 475 4.97 -7.05 61.89
CA HIS A 475 6.28 -7.32 62.49
C HIS A 475 6.09 -8.21 63.72
N VAL A 476 6.60 -9.44 63.65
CA VAL A 476 6.56 -10.48 64.68
C VAL A 476 7.93 -10.55 65.38
N ARG A 477 7.96 -10.57 66.70
CA ARG A 477 9.18 -10.68 67.53
C ARG A 477 9.02 -11.78 68.58
N LEU A 478 10.03 -12.63 68.68
CA LEU A 478 10.11 -13.80 69.58
C LEU A 478 11.39 -13.70 70.42
N GLU A 479 11.27 -13.65 71.74
CA GLU A 479 12.44 -13.51 72.65
C GLU A 479 12.40 -14.49 73.82
N GLU A 480 13.51 -15.19 74.04
CA GLU A 480 13.69 -16.10 75.17
C GLU A 480 14.00 -15.32 76.47
N ARG A 481 13.36 -15.73 77.57
CA ARG A 481 13.40 -15.06 78.88
C ARG A 481 13.99 -15.99 79.95
N PRO A 482 14.96 -15.53 80.76
CA PRO A 482 15.53 -16.36 81.83
C PRO A 482 14.51 -16.66 82.93
N PRO A 483 14.54 -17.87 83.54
CA PRO A 483 13.64 -18.24 84.63
C PRO A 483 14.09 -17.67 85.99
N GLU A 484 13.16 -17.05 86.72
CA GLU A 484 13.30 -16.67 88.14
C GLU A 484 12.43 -17.59 89.00
N GLY A 485 12.89 -17.97 90.20
CA GLY A 485 12.44 -19.21 90.86
C GLY A 485 11.60 -19.12 92.14
N ASN A 486 10.97 -20.27 92.44
CA ASN A 486 10.51 -20.83 93.73
C ASN A 486 9.41 -20.16 94.57
N GLY A 487 8.36 -20.95 94.84
CA GLY A 487 7.42 -20.81 95.97
C GLY A 487 6.47 -22.03 96.02
N VAL A 488 6.48 -22.80 97.12
CA VAL A 488 5.83 -24.13 97.25
C VAL A 488 4.93 -24.18 98.50
N ALA A 489 3.78 -24.88 98.46
CA ALA A 489 3.19 -25.60 99.60
C ALA A 489 1.97 -26.49 99.21
N ASP A 490 1.97 -27.75 99.66
CA ASP A 490 0.82 -28.68 99.69
C ASP A 490 -0.10 -28.44 100.90
N VAL A 491 -1.28 -29.12 100.95
CA VAL A 491 -1.68 -30.10 102.01
C VAL A 491 -3.17 -30.52 101.85
N GLU A 492 -3.47 -31.79 102.13
CA GLU A 492 -4.81 -32.42 102.03
C GLU A 492 -5.63 -32.43 103.35
N GLU A 493 -6.97 -32.48 103.19
CA GLU A 493 -7.96 -33.26 103.99
C GLU A 493 -8.44 -32.79 105.42
N PRO A 494 -9.56 -33.33 106.00
CA PRO A 494 -10.85 -32.61 106.03
C PRO A 494 -11.50 -32.41 107.44
N PRO A 495 -12.67 -31.73 107.57
CA PRO A 495 -13.17 -31.21 108.86
C PRO A 495 -14.42 -31.87 109.49
N THR A 496 -14.70 -31.44 110.73
CA THR A 496 -15.57 -32.02 111.78
C THR A 496 -17.01 -31.43 111.84
N PRO A 497 -17.94 -31.90 112.71
CA PRO A 497 -19.38 -31.87 112.40
C PRO A 497 -20.11 -30.54 112.57
N GLU A 498 -19.43 -29.46 112.99
CA GLU A 498 -20.00 -28.10 113.00
C GLU A 498 -20.35 -27.62 111.58
N LEU A 499 -19.64 -28.13 110.56
CA LEU A 499 -19.98 -27.90 109.16
C LEU A 499 -21.37 -28.37 108.75
N LYS A 500 -22.09 -29.22 109.51
CA LYS A 500 -23.39 -29.75 109.04
C LYS A 500 -24.52 -28.73 109.01
N GLU A 501 -24.48 -27.72 109.87
CA GLU A 501 -25.48 -26.64 109.90
C GLU A 501 -25.11 -25.55 108.88
N GLU A 502 -23.81 -25.28 108.72
CA GLU A 502 -23.28 -24.42 107.66
C GLU A 502 -23.46 -25.05 106.26
N LEU A 503 -23.38 -26.38 106.13
CA LEU A 503 -23.77 -27.14 104.93
C LEU A 503 -25.27 -27.00 104.62
N GLY A 504 -26.11 -26.74 105.62
CA GLY A 504 -27.53 -26.50 105.40
C GLY A 504 -27.75 -25.19 104.65
N ARG A 505 -27.18 -24.11 105.17
CA ARG A 505 -27.25 -22.78 104.56
C ARG A 505 -26.52 -22.71 103.22
N THR A 506 -25.33 -23.28 103.12
CA THR A 506 -24.59 -23.33 101.85
C THR A 506 -25.25 -24.26 100.83
N ARG A 507 -25.97 -25.32 101.21
CA ARG A 507 -26.79 -26.10 100.25
C ARG A 507 -27.99 -25.32 99.73
N GLU A 508 -28.66 -24.54 100.58
CA GLU A 508 -29.80 -23.75 100.14
C GLU A 508 -29.36 -22.58 99.25
N GLN A 509 -28.27 -21.88 99.62
CA GLN A 509 -27.61 -20.92 98.74
C GLN A 509 -27.11 -21.57 97.45
N LEU A 510 -26.45 -22.74 97.52
CA LEU A 510 -26.01 -23.48 96.33
C LEU A 510 -27.19 -23.76 95.41
N ARG A 511 -28.35 -24.18 95.95
CA ARG A 511 -29.54 -24.47 95.15
C ARG A 511 -30.06 -23.25 94.41
N THR A 512 -30.23 -22.12 95.10
CA THR A 512 -30.58 -20.85 94.42
C THR A 512 -29.52 -20.41 93.42
N THR A 513 -28.23 -20.55 93.73
CA THR A 513 -27.19 -20.20 92.75
C THR A 513 -27.14 -21.16 91.57
N THR A 514 -27.50 -22.45 91.71
CA THR A 514 -27.66 -23.35 90.56
C THR A 514 -28.91 -23.04 89.77
N GLU A 515 -30.04 -22.71 90.40
CA GLU A 515 -31.26 -22.27 89.69
C GLU A 515 -30.99 -20.96 88.91
N GLU A 516 -30.24 -20.01 89.48
CA GLU A 516 -29.77 -18.79 88.81
C GLU A 516 -28.73 -19.07 87.72
N TYR A 517 -27.83 -20.04 87.93
CA TYR A 517 -26.80 -20.42 86.95
C TYR A 517 -27.40 -21.17 85.76
N GLU A 518 -28.38 -22.06 86.00
CA GLU A 518 -29.13 -22.78 84.97
C GLU A 518 -29.90 -21.80 84.09
N ALA A 519 -30.62 -20.84 84.68
CA ALA A 519 -31.28 -19.76 83.94
C ALA A 519 -30.30 -18.89 83.14
N ALA A 520 -29.15 -18.53 83.73
CA ALA A 520 -28.11 -17.78 83.04
C ALA A 520 -27.44 -18.58 81.90
N THR A 521 -27.34 -19.92 82.03
CA THR A 521 -26.86 -20.77 80.94
C THR A 521 -27.90 -20.92 79.83
N GLU A 522 -29.20 -21.02 80.13
CA GLU A 522 -30.25 -21.04 79.10
C GLU A 522 -30.31 -19.70 78.33
N GLU A 523 -30.21 -18.55 79.02
CA GLU A 523 -30.10 -17.24 78.36
C GLU A 523 -28.82 -17.14 77.51
N MET A 524 -27.68 -17.65 78.00
CA MET A 524 -26.42 -17.67 77.25
C MET A 524 -26.51 -18.59 76.02
N GLU A 525 -27.14 -19.76 76.12
CA GLU A 525 -27.34 -20.69 75.01
C GLU A 525 -28.25 -20.09 73.95
N ALA A 526 -29.37 -19.46 74.34
CA ALA A 526 -30.27 -18.76 73.42
C ALA A 526 -29.56 -17.58 72.71
N ALA A 527 -28.80 -16.77 73.44
CA ALA A 527 -28.00 -15.69 72.86
C ALA A 527 -26.90 -16.23 71.92
N ASN A 528 -26.33 -17.40 72.20
CA ASN A 528 -25.34 -18.05 71.36
C ASN A 528 -25.95 -18.63 70.07
N GLU A 529 -27.16 -19.22 70.13
CA GLU A 529 -27.91 -19.64 68.94
C GLU A 529 -28.30 -18.43 68.07
N GLU A 530 -28.75 -17.33 68.66
CA GLU A 530 -29.08 -16.10 67.93
C GLU A 530 -27.82 -15.49 67.27
N LEU A 531 -26.69 -15.46 67.98
CA LEU A 531 -25.39 -15.05 67.43
C LEU A 531 -24.92 -15.98 66.30
N LEU A 532 -25.10 -17.30 66.42
CA LEU A 532 -24.77 -18.26 65.36
C LEU A 532 -25.63 -18.04 64.11
N SER A 533 -26.94 -17.87 64.26
CA SER A 533 -27.86 -17.53 63.18
C SER A 533 -27.47 -16.21 62.50
N MET A 534 -27.15 -15.17 63.27
CA MET A 534 -26.71 -13.88 62.73
C MET A 534 -25.35 -13.98 62.02
N ASN A 535 -24.47 -14.88 62.48
CA ASN A 535 -23.19 -15.18 61.83
C ASN A 535 -23.38 -15.91 60.48
N GLU A 536 -24.36 -16.83 60.39
CA GLU A 536 -24.72 -17.49 59.13
C GLU A 536 -25.37 -16.51 58.15
N GLU A 537 -26.25 -15.61 58.59
CA GLU A 537 -26.83 -14.58 57.72
C GLU A 537 -25.74 -13.60 57.21
N LEU A 538 -24.82 -13.18 58.08
CA LEU A 538 -23.67 -12.35 57.69
C LEU A 538 -22.75 -13.06 56.68
N LYS A 539 -22.48 -14.36 56.88
CA LYS A 539 -21.73 -15.17 55.89
C LYS A 539 -22.49 -15.26 54.56
N SER A 540 -23.81 -15.44 54.58
CA SER A 540 -24.65 -15.47 53.38
C SER A 540 -24.55 -14.14 52.61
N LYS A 541 -24.78 -13.01 53.28
CA LYS A 541 -24.67 -11.67 52.66
C LYS A 541 -23.26 -11.35 52.17
N ASN A 542 -22.23 -11.82 52.86
CA ASN A 542 -20.84 -11.66 52.41
C ASN A 542 -20.56 -12.47 51.14
N ASN A 543 -21.06 -13.72 51.06
CA ASN A 543 -20.98 -14.52 49.84
C ASN A 543 -21.74 -13.88 48.66
N GLU A 544 -22.91 -13.29 48.91
CA GLU A 544 -23.70 -12.57 47.91
C GLU A 544 -22.99 -11.29 47.42
N LEU A 545 -22.43 -10.49 48.34
CA LEU A 545 -21.60 -9.33 48.00
C LEU A 545 -20.36 -9.71 47.20
N LYS A 546 -19.70 -10.82 47.55
CA LYS A 546 -18.55 -11.34 46.81
C LYS A 546 -18.93 -11.74 45.39
N ARG A 547 -20.06 -12.44 45.22
CA ARG A 547 -20.59 -12.81 43.90
C ARG A 547 -20.93 -11.57 43.05
N ASN A 548 -21.60 -10.58 43.63
CA ASN A 548 -21.88 -9.32 42.94
C ASN A 548 -20.58 -8.61 42.53
N LYS A 549 -19.54 -8.62 43.37
CA LYS A 549 -18.22 -8.06 43.02
C LYS A 549 -17.58 -8.81 41.84
N GLU A 550 -17.64 -10.13 41.83
CA GLU A 550 -17.13 -10.96 40.72
C GLU A 550 -17.89 -10.67 39.41
N GLU A 551 -19.23 -10.51 39.46
CA GLU A 551 -20.04 -10.11 38.30
C GLU A 551 -19.72 -8.69 37.82
N TYR A 552 -19.53 -7.71 38.73
CA TYR A 552 -19.09 -6.35 38.37
C TYR A 552 -17.69 -6.31 37.74
N GLN A 553 -16.76 -7.14 38.22
CA GLN A 553 -15.41 -7.22 37.62
C GLN A 553 -15.48 -7.81 36.21
N SER A 554 -16.22 -8.92 36.01
CA SER A 554 -16.44 -9.51 34.69
C SER A 554 -17.08 -8.52 33.70
N LEU A 555 -18.04 -7.72 34.16
CA LEU A 555 -18.74 -6.76 33.31
C LEU A 555 -17.86 -5.55 32.96
N ASN A 556 -16.93 -5.16 33.84
CA ASN A 556 -15.92 -4.14 33.54
C ASN A 556 -14.87 -4.65 32.55
N GLU A 557 -14.42 -5.91 32.66
CA GLU A 557 -13.51 -6.55 31.71
C GLU A 557 -14.13 -6.66 30.30
N GLU A 558 -15.42 -7.01 30.21
CA GLU A 558 -16.16 -7.02 28.93
C GLU A 558 -16.32 -5.61 28.34
N LEU A 559 -16.55 -4.59 29.19
CA LEU A 559 -16.68 -3.19 28.75
C LEU A 559 -15.33 -2.62 28.28
N GLU A 560 -14.22 -2.94 28.97
CA GLU A 560 -12.88 -2.58 28.50
C GLU A 560 -12.54 -3.27 27.17
N THR A 561 -12.88 -4.55 27.02
CA THR A 561 -12.65 -5.32 25.78
C THR A 561 -13.44 -4.71 24.61
N THR A 562 -14.75 -4.47 24.78
CA THR A 562 -15.59 -3.86 23.72
C THR A 562 -15.19 -2.42 23.39
N ASN A 563 -14.65 -1.66 24.35
CA ASN A 563 -14.10 -0.33 24.11
C ASN A 563 -12.77 -0.39 23.33
N GLN A 564 -11.90 -1.38 23.61
CA GLN A 564 -10.71 -1.64 22.80
C GLN A 564 -11.08 -2.06 21.36
N GLU A 565 -12.09 -2.91 21.17
CA GLU A 565 -12.61 -3.27 19.84
C GLU A 565 -13.19 -2.06 19.09
N LEU A 566 -13.97 -1.20 19.76
CA LEU A 566 -14.50 0.04 19.19
C LEU A 566 -13.39 1.02 18.82
N GLN A 567 -12.35 1.14 19.65
CA GLN A 567 -11.16 1.93 19.32
C GLN A 567 -10.48 1.36 18.09
N ALA A 568 -10.25 0.05 18.01
CA ALA A 568 -9.76 -0.66 16.82
C ALA A 568 -10.72 -0.60 15.61
N LYS A 569 -11.97 -0.13 15.77
CA LYS A 569 -12.94 0.11 14.68
C LYS A 569 -12.96 1.57 14.20
N ILE A 570 -12.62 2.51 15.06
CA ILE A 570 -12.40 3.93 14.70
C ILE A 570 -11.01 4.07 14.09
N GLU A 571 -10.02 3.50 14.80
CA GLU A 571 -8.77 2.93 14.30
C GLU A 571 -9.08 1.69 13.40
N GLU A 572 -10.17 1.70 12.61
CA GLU A 572 -10.34 1.03 11.30
C GLU A 572 -10.70 2.06 10.19
N LEU A 573 -11.67 2.92 10.41
CA LEU A 573 -12.23 3.73 9.33
C LEU A 573 -11.31 4.82 8.71
N ARG A 574 -10.41 5.51 9.46
CA ARG A 574 -9.64 6.63 8.88
C ARG A 574 -8.37 6.28 8.08
N GLU A 575 -7.64 5.18 8.33
CA GLU A 575 -6.64 4.65 7.37
C GLU A 575 -7.32 4.33 6.04
N SER A 576 -8.56 3.85 6.08
CA SER A 576 -9.36 3.58 4.88
C SER A 576 -9.64 4.86 4.11
N SER A 577 -10.04 5.94 4.81
CA SER A 577 -10.23 7.26 4.22
C SER A 577 -8.92 7.86 3.70
N SER A 578 -7.83 7.76 4.47
CA SER A 578 -6.50 8.26 4.12
C SER A 578 -5.92 7.52 2.92
N ALA A 579 -6.00 6.19 2.88
CA ALA A 579 -5.60 5.37 1.74
C ALA A 579 -6.45 5.69 0.49
N LEU A 580 -7.76 5.95 0.65
CA LEU A 580 -8.62 6.39 -0.44
C LEU A 580 -8.22 7.78 -0.96
N GLU A 581 -7.95 8.74 -0.08
CA GLU A 581 -7.50 10.09 -0.41
C GLU A 581 -6.12 10.07 -1.09
N ASN A 582 -5.17 9.28 -0.58
CA ASN A 582 -3.86 9.07 -1.18
C ASN A 582 -3.94 8.38 -2.55
N ARG A 583 -4.79 7.37 -2.72
CA ARG A 583 -5.06 6.74 -4.03
C ARG A 583 -5.68 7.75 -5.00
N MET A 584 -6.67 8.52 -4.57
CA MET A 584 -7.29 9.57 -5.38
C MET A 584 -6.28 10.64 -5.81
N ALA A 585 -5.38 11.07 -4.93
CA ALA A 585 -4.28 11.99 -5.26
C ALA A 585 -3.26 11.36 -6.22
N ALA A 586 -2.87 10.10 -6.00
CA ALA A 586 -1.86 9.39 -6.80
C ALA A 586 -2.26 9.18 -8.27
N THR A 587 -3.56 9.05 -8.57
CA THR A 587 -4.03 8.90 -9.97
C THR A 587 -3.80 10.14 -10.84
N ASN A 588 -3.46 11.30 -10.25
CA ASN A 588 -3.21 12.55 -10.95
C ASN A 588 -4.42 13.12 -11.75
N ILE A 589 -5.63 12.56 -11.56
CA ILE A 589 -6.87 12.99 -12.23
C ILE A 589 -7.59 14.02 -11.36
N ALA A 590 -7.91 15.18 -11.92
CA ALA A 590 -8.82 16.15 -11.29
C ALA A 590 -10.23 15.56 -11.24
N THR A 591 -10.72 15.23 -10.04
CA THR A 591 -12.01 14.57 -9.82
C THR A 591 -12.81 15.29 -8.75
N LEU A 592 -14.05 15.61 -9.08
CA LEU A 592 -15.00 16.35 -8.25
C LEU A 592 -16.25 15.49 -8.00
N PHE A 593 -16.56 15.24 -6.73
CA PHE A 593 -17.76 14.52 -6.30
C PHE A 593 -18.80 15.53 -5.83
N LEU A 594 -19.98 15.48 -6.43
CA LEU A 594 -21.14 16.29 -6.06
C LEU A 594 -22.24 15.42 -5.46
N ASN A 595 -23.07 15.98 -4.57
CA ASN A 595 -24.32 15.34 -4.13
C ASN A 595 -25.47 15.56 -5.15
N ARG A 596 -26.72 15.23 -4.78
CA ARG A 596 -27.90 15.43 -5.63
C ARG A 596 -28.22 16.91 -5.88
N ASP A 597 -27.91 17.77 -4.92
CA ASP A 597 -28.17 19.21 -4.95
C ASP A 597 -27.02 20.00 -5.61
N LEU A 598 -26.02 19.27 -6.14
CA LEU A 598 -24.80 19.78 -6.79
C LEU A 598 -23.84 20.52 -5.85
N GLU A 599 -23.88 20.19 -4.56
CA GLU A 599 -22.91 20.63 -3.56
C GLU A 599 -21.67 19.74 -3.58
N ILE A 600 -20.50 20.34 -3.35
CA ILE A 600 -19.19 19.68 -3.34
C ILE A 600 -19.12 18.72 -2.15
N LYS A 601 -19.12 17.42 -2.40
CA LYS A 601 -18.97 16.39 -1.37
C LYS A 601 -17.50 16.06 -1.06
N ARG A 602 -16.65 16.06 -2.10
CA ARG A 602 -15.20 15.80 -2.03
C ARG A 602 -14.56 16.17 -3.38
N PHE A 603 -13.27 16.50 -3.40
CA PHE A 603 -12.51 16.66 -4.65
C PHE A 603 -11.04 16.28 -4.48
N THR A 604 -10.35 15.97 -5.58
CA THR A 604 -8.90 15.73 -5.57
C THR A 604 -8.12 17.06 -5.69
N PRO A 605 -6.91 17.18 -5.11
CA PRO A 605 -6.14 18.44 -5.15
C PRO A 605 -5.95 19.04 -6.55
N ARG A 606 -5.77 18.19 -7.57
CA ARG A 606 -5.70 18.57 -9.01
C ARG A 606 -6.92 19.37 -9.49
N THR A 607 -8.09 19.19 -8.87
CA THR A 607 -9.31 19.92 -9.22
C THR A 607 -9.17 21.42 -8.98
N THR A 608 -8.29 21.86 -8.07
CA THR A 608 -8.02 23.28 -7.79
C THR A 608 -7.28 24.00 -8.93
N GLU A 609 -6.68 23.28 -9.88
CA GLU A 609 -6.13 23.86 -11.13
C GLU A 609 -7.23 24.23 -12.14
N LEU A 610 -8.37 23.54 -12.07
CA LEU A 610 -9.49 23.68 -13.01
C LEU A 610 -10.66 24.48 -12.44
N PHE A 611 -10.85 24.47 -11.13
CA PHE A 611 -11.90 25.18 -10.40
C PHE A 611 -11.29 26.03 -9.28
N ASN A 612 -11.84 27.21 -9.03
CA ASN A 612 -11.39 28.10 -7.94
C ASN A 612 -11.94 27.66 -6.56
N ILE A 613 -11.72 26.40 -6.18
CA ILE A 613 -12.17 25.76 -4.92
C ILE A 613 -11.01 25.49 -3.96
N ARG A 614 -11.29 25.36 -2.66
CA ARG A 614 -10.31 25.04 -1.59
C ARG A 614 -10.90 24.01 -0.62
N PRO A 615 -10.10 23.31 0.22
CA PRO A 615 -10.63 22.29 1.13
C PRO A 615 -11.79 22.72 2.04
N PRO A 616 -11.86 23.97 2.55
CA PRO A 616 -13.02 24.45 3.33
C PRO A 616 -14.31 24.67 2.52
N ASP A 617 -14.30 24.50 1.19
CA ASP A 617 -15.47 24.69 0.32
C ASP A 617 -16.33 23.42 0.16
N GLU A 618 -15.99 22.32 0.83
CA GLU A 618 -16.88 21.14 0.93
C GLU A 618 -18.22 21.53 1.59
N GLY A 619 -19.32 21.01 1.05
CA GLY A 619 -20.69 21.37 1.41
C GLY A 619 -21.27 22.57 0.67
N ARG A 620 -20.51 23.25 -0.21
CA ARG A 620 -21.00 24.41 -0.99
C ARG A 620 -21.47 24.04 -2.41
N PRO A 621 -22.48 24.72 -2.99
CA PRO A 621 -22.91 24.49 -4.38
C PRO A 621 -21.80 24.74 -5.39
N LEU A 622 -21.64 23.86 -6.40
CA LEU A 622 -20.65 24.07 -7.46
C LEU A 622 -20.87 25.37 -8.26
N SER A 623 -22.11 25.86 -8.33
CA SER A 623 -22.46 27.12 -9.00
C SER A 623 -21.82 28.37 -8.39
N ASP A 624 -21.32 28.29 -7.15
CA ASP A 624 -20.64 29.42 -6.48
C ASP A 624 -19.22 29.66 -7.03
N PHE A 625 -18.67 28.71 -7.80
CA PHE A 625 -17.27 28.68 -8.18
C PHE A 625 -17.06 28.80 -9.69
N THR A 626 -16.10 29.64 -10.08
CA THR A 626 -15.68 29.77 -11.47
C THR A 626 -14.65 28.70 -11.84
N HIS A 627 -14.72 28.22 -13.09
CA HIS A 627 -13.74 27.31 -13.68
C HIS A 627 -12.76 28.04 -14.61
N ARG A 628 -11.60 27.40 -14.85
CA ARG A 628 -10.48 27.92 -15.66
C ARG A 628 -10.36 27.27 -17.03
N PHE A 629 -11.42 26.63 -17.51
CA PHE A 629 -11.51 26.01 -18.84
C PHE A 629 -12.68 26.60 -19.65
N GLU A 630 -12.54 26.56 -20.97
CA GLU A 630 -13.45 27.11 -21.97
C GLU A 630 -14.63 26.17 -22.23
N TYR A 631 -15.63 26.16 -21.35
CA TYR A 631 -16.86 25.39 -21.54
C TYR A 631 -18.02 25.94 -20.71
N GLU A 632 -19.05 26.50 -21.34
CA GLU A 632 -20.14 27.23 -20.66
C GLU A 632 -21.26 26.32 -20.11
N ASN A 633 -21.50 25.16 -20.74
CA ASN A 633 -22.69 24.33 -20.46
C ASN A 633 -22.50 23.33 -19.30
N LEU A 634 -21.46 23.49 -18.47
CA LEU A 634 -21.08 22.55 -17.40
C LEU A 634 -22.26 22.17 -16.48
N MET A 635 -22.99 23.18 -16.02
CA MET A 635 -24.11 23.01 -15.09
C MET A 635 -25.38 22.46 -15.76
N GLU A 636 -25.49 22.52 -17.10
CA GLU A 636 -26.58 21.88 -17.83
C GLU A 636 -26.28 20.39 -18.01
N ASP A 637 -25.11 20.04 -18.55
CA ASP A 637 -24.67 18.65 -18.71
C ASP A 637 -24.67 17.91 -17.36
N THR A 638 -24.21 18.54 -16.26
CA THR A 638 -24.25 17.93 -14.91
C THR A 638 -25.67 17.63 -14.42
N ARG A 639 -26.63 18.53 -14.68
CA ARG A 639 -28.06 18.29 -14.36
C ARG A 639 -28.69 17.27 -15.29
N GLN A 640 -28.25 17.20 -16.54
CA GLN A 640 -28.69 16.18 -17.49
C GLN A 640 -28.27 14.78 -16.99
N VAL A 641 -27.02 14.59 -16.57
CA VAL A 641 -26.55 13.31 -16.02
C VAL A 641 -27.32 12.89 -14.77
N LEU A 642 -27.69 13.82 -13.87
CA LEU A 642 -28.56 13.50 -12.73
C LEU A 642 -29.95 13.00 -13.15
N ARG A 643 -30.53 13.56 -14.21
CA ARG A 643 -31.89 13.26 -14.69
C ARG A 643 -31.95 11.99 -15.54
N THR A 644 -31.01 11.82 -16.47
CA THR A 644 -31.00 10.71 -17.44
C THR A 644 -30.23 9.48 -16.93
N LEU A 645 -29.30 9.67 -15.99
CA LEU A 645 -28.32 8.68 -15.55
C LEU A 645 -27.38 8.18 -16.66
N GLU A 646 -27.38 8.83 -17.82
CA GLU A 646 -26.46 8.56 -18.91
C GLU A 646 -25.17 9.36 -18.72
N PRO A 647 -23.98 8.76 -18.89
CA PRO A 647 -22.72 9.49 -18.76
C PRO A 647 -22.48 10.39 -19.98
N ILE A 648 -21.97 11.60 -19.72
CA ILE A 648 -21.58 12.56 -20.76
C ILE A 648 -20.06 12.68 -20.79
N GLU A 649 -19.47 12.71 -21.98
CA GLU A 649 -18.05 13.01 -22.20
C GLU A 649 -17.93 14.25 -23.10
N ARG A 650 -16.93 15.11 -22.82
CA ARG A 650 -16.63 16.37 -23.53
C ARG A 650 -15.13 16.60 -23.55
N GLU A 651 -14.57 16.97 -24.70
CA GLU A 651 -13.24 17.58 -24.72
C GLU A 651 -13.37 19.09 -24.40
N VAL A 652 -12.66 19.56 -23.37
CA VAL A 652 -12.63 20.95 -22.92
C VAL A 652 -11.20 21.49 -22.95
N ARG A 653 -11.04 22.80 -23.16
CA ARG A 653 -9.73 23.44 -23.36
C ARG A 653 -9.40 24.41 -22.21
N GLN A 654 -8.13 24.47 -21.81
CA GLN A 654 -7.61 25.47 -20.88
C GLN A 654 -6.48 26.25 -21.55
N GLY A 655 -6.76 27.48 -21.97
CA GLY A 655 -5.80 28.33 -22.68
C GLY A 655 -5.51 27.82 -24.10
N THR A 656 -4.32 28.09 -24.63
CA THR A 656 -3.97 27.71 -26.01
C THR A 656 -3.80 26.20 -26.18
N ASP A 657 -3.09 25.56 -25.27
CA ASP A 657 -2.50 24.24 -25.53
C ASP A 657 -2.96 23.09 -24.62
N ARG A 658 -3.51 23.35 -23.43
CA ARG A 658 -3.98 22.25 -22.55
C ARG A 658 -5.39 21.78 -22.93
N TRP A 659 -5.53 20.47 -23.09
CA TRP A 659 -6.80 19.81 -23.42
C TRP A 659 -7.14 18.74 -22.40
N PHE A 660 -8.39 18.73 -21.94
CA PHE A 660 -8.90 17.74 -20.98
C PHE A 660 -10.10 17.00 -21.55
N LEU A 661 -10.17 15.69 -21.33
CA LEU A 661 -11.39 14.92 -21.48
C LEU A 661 -12.16 15.00 -20.17
N MET A 662 -13.21 15.82 -20.14
CA MET A 662 -14.18 15.88 -19.06
C MET A 662 -15.18 14.72 -19.19
N ARG A 663 -15.38 13.99 -18.10
CA ARG A 663 -16.34 12.88 -17.98
C ARG A 663 -17.26 13.13 -16.80
N ILE A 664 -18.57 13.16 -17.07
CA ILE A 664 -19.62 13.39 -16.08
C ILE A 664 -20.41 12.09 -15.94
N ARG A 665 -20.45 11.50 -14.73
CA ARG A 665 -21.06 10.18 -14.48
C ARG A 665 -21.90 10.18 -13.20
N PRO A 666 -23.03 9.45 -13.14
CA PRO A 666 -23.84 9.38 -11.92
C PRO A 666 -23.10 8.63 -10.82
N TYR A 667 -23.01 9.23 -9.63
CA TYR A 667 -22.46 8.60 -8.43
C TYR A 667 -23.51 7.71 -7.78
N ARG A 668 -23.20 6.44 -7.54
CA ARG A 668 -24.10 5.45 -6.90
C ARG A 668 -23.52 4.96 -5.58
N THR A 669 -24.39 4.75 -4.59
CA THR A 669 -24.05 4.09 -3.32
C THR A 669 -23.95 2.57 -3.50
N VAL A 670 -23.51 1.88 -2.45
CA VAL A 670 -23.52 0.41 -2.35
C VAL A 670 -24.94 -0.17 -2.56
N GLU A 671 -25.96 0.55 -2.10
CA GLU A 671 -27.39 0.24 -2.28
C GLU A 671 -27.92 0.52 -3.71
N LYS A 672 -27.04 0.87 -4.65
CA LYS A 672 -27.34 1.24 -6.05
C LYS A 672 -28.21 2.49 -6.19
N THR A 673 -28.47 3.24 -5.12
CA THR A 673 -29.17 4.53 -5.17
C THR A 673 -28.24 5.62 -5.71
N VAL A 674 -28.71 6.39 -6.70
CA VAL A 674 -27.94 7.52 -7.27
C VAL A 674 -27.92 8.63 -6.24
N ASN A 675 -26.73 9.06 -5.83
CA ASN A 675 -26.54 10.00 -4.72
C ASN A 675 -25.76 11.27 -5.13
N GLY A 676 -25.61 11.48 -6.44
CA GLY A 676 -24.97 12.68 -7.00
C GLY A 676 -24.28 12.41 -8.35
N VAL A 677 -23.22 13.17 -8.62
CA VAL A 677 -22.44 13.11 -9.87
C VAL A 677 -20.95 13.13 -9.56
N VAL A 678 -20.15 12.42 -10.36
CA VAL A 678 -18.70 12.56 -10.41
C VAL A 678 -18.31 13.23 -11.73
N LEU A 679 -17.53 14.30 -11.64
CA LEU A 679 -16.85 14.92 -12.78
C LEU A 679 -15.36 14.54 -12.70
N ALA A 680 -14.81 13.98 -13.77
CA ALA A 680 -13.38 13.65 -13.87
C ALA A 680 -12.78 14.30 -15.11
N PHE A 681 -11.61 14.92 -14.97
CA PHE A 681 -10.89 15.60 -16.03
C PHE A 681 -9.54 14.90 -16.24
N ILE A 682 -9.40 14.25 -17.40
CA ILE A 682 -8.21 13.53 -17.80
C ILE A 682 -7.44 14.40 -18.77
N ASP A 683 -6.17 14.71 -18.49
CA ASP A 683 -5.33 15.46 -19.43
C ASP A 683 -5.11 14.63 -20.71
N ILE A 684 -5.40 15.22 -21.87
CA ILE A 684 -5.26 14.63 -23.20
C ILE A 684 -4.38 15.51 -24.11
N THR A 685 -3.63 16.46 -23.51
CA THR A 685 -2.74 17.39 -24.22
C THR A 685 -1.74 16.64 -25.09
N ASP A 686 -0.98 15.69 -24.51
CA ASP A 686 0.03 14.91 -25.21
C ASP A 686 -0.59 14.08 -26.36
N ARG A 687 -1.75 13.45 -26.12
CA ARG A 687 -2.49 12.73 -27.18
C ARG A 687 -2.84 13.68 -28.33
N ARG A 688 -3.32 14.88 -28.04
CA ARG A 688 -3.65 15.88 -29.06
C ARG A 688 -2.41 16.40 -29.78
N GLN A 689 -1.28 16.55 -29.12
CA GLN A 689 -0.01 16.93 -29.74
C GLN A 689 0.52 15.83 -30.67
N LEU A 690 0.59 14.57 -30.20
CA LEU A 690 1.02 13.41 -30.98
C LEU A 690 0.12 13.16 -32.21
N GLU A 691 -1.19 13.38 -32.11
CA GLU A 691 -2.09 13.34 -33.27
C GLU A 691 -1.72 14.38 -34.35
N ARG A 692 -1.40 15.63 -33.95
CA ARG A 692 -0.97 16.69 -34.88
C ARG A 692 0.38 16.34 -35.51
N GLU A 693 1.33 15.87 -34.71
CA GLU A 693 2.67 15.47 -35.16
C GLU A 693 2.62 14.29 -36.13
N LEU A 694 1.81 13.27 -35.87
CA LEU A 694 1.63 12.14 -36.76
C LEU A 694 1.08 12.57 -38.13
N ILE A 695 0.12 13.50 -38.16
CA ILE A 695 -0.44 14.06 -39.40
C ILE A 695 0.63 14.87 -40.16
N ASN A 696 1.39 15.70 -39.46
CA ASN A 696 2.49 16.48 -40.02
C ASN A 696 3.64 15.59 -40.55
N ALA A 697 3.98 14.52 -39.84
CA ALA A 697 4.98 13.54 -40.23
C ALA A 697 4.53 12.73 -41.46
N ASN A 698 3.26 12.32 -41.51
CA ASN A 698 2.67 11.64 -42.67
C ASN A 698 2.66 12.56 -43.91
N GLU A 699 2.36 13.85 -43.75
CA GLU A 699 2.51 14.82 -44.83
C GLU A 699 3.97 14.97 -45.30
N LYS A 700 4.93 15.15 -44.38
CA LYS A 700 6.36 15.22 -44.70
C LYS A 700 6.83 13.96 -45.43
N ALA A 701 6.40 12.78 -45.00
CA ALA A 701 6.71 11.49 -45.62
C ALA A 701 6.11 11.37 -47.03
N ARG A 702 4.81 11.69 -47.22
CA ARG A 702 4.16 11.71 -48.54
C ARG A 702 4.86 12.69 -49.50
N ARG A 703 5.23 13.89 -49.03
CA ARG A 703 5.99 14.90 -49.81
C ARG A 703 7.39 14.42 -50.19
N ARG A 704 8.05 13.60 -49.35
CA ARG A 704 9.35 12.98 -49.64
C ARG A 704 9.26 11.85 -50.67
N ILE A 705 8.27 10.98 -50.54
CA ILE A 705 8.05 9.85 -51.47
C ILE A 705 7.63 10.39 -52.85
N GLY A 706 6.68 11.32 -52.92
CA GLY A 706 6.23 11.89 -54.18
C GLY A 706 7.34 12.60 -54.97
N ARG A 707 8.25 13.31 -54.27
CA ARG A 707 9.46 13.88 -54.88
C ARG A 707 10.42 12.81 -55.40
N ARG A 708 10.81 11.81 -54.60
CA ARG A 708 11.69 10.72 -55.09
C ARG A 708 11.13 9.95 -56.29
N LEU A 709 9.81 9.77 -56.37
CA LEU A 709 9.14 9.17 -57.53
C LEU A 709 9.19 10.06 -58.79
N HIS A 710 9.24 11.38 -58.60
CA HIS A 710 9.43 12.35 -59.69
C HIS A 710 10.89 12.41 -60.13
N ASP A 711 11.80 12.67 -59.17
CA ASP A 711 13.19 13.04 -59.44
C ASP A 711 14.03 11.85 -59.93
N ALA A 712 13.83 10.66 -59.34
CA ALA A 712 14.55 9.44 -59.73
C ALA A 712 13.71 8.61 -60.71
N LEU A 713 12.67 7.93 -60.23
CA LEU A 713 11.95 6.91 -61.03
C LEU A 713 11.38 7.45 -62.36
N SER A 714 10.80 8.67 -62.37
CA SER A 714 10.25 9.24 -63.61
C SER A 714 11.33 9.75 -64.57
N SER A 715 12.54 10.04 -64.07
CA SER A 715 13.71 10.42 -64.85
C SER A 715 14.42 9.19 -65.44
N ASP A 716 14.66 8.18 -64.61
CA ASP A 716 15.25 6.89 -65.01
C ASP A 716 14.41 6.21 -66.10
N LEU A 717 13.08 6.18 -65.94
CA LEU A 717 12.18 5.64 -66.96
C LEU A 717 12.18 6.49 -68.25
N ALA A 718 12.31 7.82 -68.16
CA ALA A 718 12.42 8.67 -69.36
C ALA A 718 13.74 8.42 -70.12
N SER A 719 14.85 8.26 -69.38
CA SER A 719 16.16 7.87 -69.93
C SER A 719 16.10 6.48 -70.58
N GLY A 720 15.47 5.50 -69.91
CA GLY A 720 15.25 4.16 -70.44
C GLY A 720 14.43 4.14 -71.75
N ILE A 721 13.38 4.96 -71.84
CA ILE A 721 12.61 5.14 -73.08
C ILE A 721 13.50 5.71 -74.19
N MET A 722 14.26 6.78 -73.93
CA MET A 722 15.17 7.39 -74.92
C MET A 722 16.23 6.40 -75.42
N LEU A 723 16.83 5.59 -74.54
CA LEU A 723 17.79 4.56 -74.91
C LEU A 723 17.14 3.46 -75.76
N ALA A 724 15.97 2.97 -75.37
CA ALA A 724 15.24 1.95 -76.13
C ALA A 724 14.80 2.46 -77.52
N GLU A 725 14.32 3.70 -77.61
CA GLU A 725 13.98 4.35 -78.89
C GLU A 725 15.22 4.53 -79.78
N SER A 726 16.39 4.86 -79.20
CA SER A 726 17.66 4.95 -79.93
C SER A 726 18.12 3.60 -80.48
N VAL A 727 18.03 2.53 -79.69
CA VAL A 727 18.36 1.17 -80.14
C VAL A 727 17.37 0.70 -81.21
N ARG A 728 16.07 1.01 -81.07
CA ARG A 728 15.07 0.67 -82.09
C ARG A 728 15.41 1.31 -83.43
N LYS A 729 15.83 2.57 -83.42
CA LYS A 729 16.24 3.26 -84.65
C LYS A 729 17.43 2.57 -85.34
N GLN A 730 18.41 2.07 -84.58
CA GLN A 730 19.54 1.30 -85.13
C GLN A 730 19.09 -0.06 -85.68
N VAL A 731 18.22 -0.78 -84.96
CA VAL A 731 17.63 -2.06 -85.39
C VAL A 731 16.85 -1.92 -86.71
N VAL A 732 16.15 -0.80 -86.91
CA VAL A 732 15.47 -0.43 -88.17
C VAL A 732 16.46 -0.13 -89.29
N GLU A 733 17.53 0.64 -89.00
CA GLU A 733 18.57 0.98 -89.97
C GLU A 733 19.39 -0.25 -90.43
N GLU A 734 19.53 -1.27 -89.57
CA GLU A 734 20.24 -2.53 -89.85
C GLU A 734 19.33 -3.67 -90.40
N GLY A 735 18.01 -3.51 -90.37
CA GLY A 735 17.05 -4.49 -90.92
C GLY A 735 16.91 -5.78 -90.11
N LEU A 736 17.01 -5.70 -88.78
CA LEU A 736 16.98 -6.85 -87.87
C LEU A 736 15.56 -7.20 -87.40
N GLU A 737 15.19 -8.48 -87.37
CA GLU A 737 13.86 -9.01 -87.00
C GLU A 737 13.44 -8.83 -85.51
N VAL A 738 14.04 -7.88 -84.78
CA VAL A 738 13.81 -7.66 -83.34
C VAL A 738 13.02 -6.37 -83.03
N GLU A 739 12.67 -5.59 -84.05
CA GLU A 739 11.99 -4.28 -83.90
C GLU A 739 10.68 -4.38 -83.11
N GLU A 740 9.80 -5.32 -83.48
CA GLU A 740 8.45 -5.47 -82.88
C GLU A 740 8.51 -5.72 -81.36
N LYS A 741 9.46 -6.57 -80.92
CA LYS A 741 9.69 -6.85 -79.49
C LYS A 741 10.25 -5.64 -78.74
N LEU A 742 11.02 -4.80 -79.42
CA LEU A 742 11.58 -3.59 -78.82
C LEU A 742 10.53 -2.47 -78.73
N GLU A 743 9.59 -2.40 -79.67
CA GLU A 743 8.41 -1.53 -79.57
C GLU A 743 7.48 -1.93 -78.41
N GLU A 744 7.25 -3.24 -78.20
CA GLU A 744 6.53 -3.74 -77.02
C GLU A 744 7.19 -3.30 -75.70
N VAL A 745 8.52 -3.42 -75.59
CA VAL A 745 9.29 -2.95 -74.42
C VAL A 745 9.17 -1.43 -74.22
N ILE A 746 9.20 -0.64 -75.30
CA ILE A 746 9.04 0.82 -75.24
C ILE A 746 7.65 1.19 -74.72
N GLU A 747 6.58 0.52 -75.17
CA GLU A 747 5.23 0.79 -74.68
C GLU A 747 5.03 0.40 -73.20
N VAL A 748 5.59 -0.74 -72.75
CA VAL A 748 5.59 -1.11 -71.33
C VAL A 748 6.34 -0.08 -70.47
N LEU A 749 7.45 0.48 -70.97
CA LEU A 749 8.20 1.56 -70.29
C LEU A 749 7.40 2.87 -70.25
N LYS A 750 6.73 3.26 -71.35
CA LYS A 750 5.85 4.45 -71.40
C LYS A 750 4.68 4.32 -70.44
N GLU A 751 4.02 3.16 -70.40
CA GLU A 751 2.90 2.89 -69.48
C GLU A 751 3.37 2.94 -68.01
N SER A 752 4.54 2.35 -67.73
CA SER A 752 5.18 2.40 -66.41
C SER A 752 5.55 3.83 -65.98
N ALA A 753 6.07 4.65 -66.91
CA ALA A 753 6.36 6.06 -66.66
C ALA A 753 5.07 6.87 -66.41
N ALA A 754 3.99 6.59 -67.13
CA ALA A 754 2.69 7.21 -66.90
C ALA A 754 2.13 6.85 -65.51
N LYS A 755 2.20 5.57 -65.12
CA LYS A 755 1.82 5.08 -63.78
C LYS A 755 2.64 5.75 -62.67
N ALA A 756 3.97 5.84 -62.83
CA ALA A 756 4.87 6.49 -61.87
C ALA A 756 4.57 7.98 -61.68
N ARG A 757 4.40 8.73 -62.79
CA ARG A 757 4.01 10.16 -62.77
C ARG A 757 2.63 10.36 -62.13
N GLY A 758 1.68 9.47 -62.43
CA GLY A 758 0.34 9.48 -61.81
C GLY A 758 0.39 9.26 -60.29
N LEU A 759 1.26 8.36 -59.81
CA LEU A 759 1.45 8.10 -58.38
C LEU A 759 2.13 9.29 -57.67
N SER A 760 3.16 9.87 -58.28
CA SER A 760 3.83 11.07 -57.77
C SER A 760 2.85 12.25 -57.60
N ARG A 761 2.02 12.54 -58.62
CA ARG A 761 0.99 13.60 -58.60
C ARG A 761 -0.15 13.39 -57.60
N LYS A 762 -0.40 12.16 -57.15
CA LYS A 762 -1.35 11.86 -56.04
C LYS A 762 -0.74 12.18 -54.67
N LEU A 763 0.57 11.91 -54.53
CA LEU A 763 1.32 12.13 -53.29
C LEU A 763 1.74 13.59 -53.09
N VAL A 764 2.10 14.31 -54.15
CA VAL A 764 2.45 15.74 -54.13
C VAL A 764 1.54 16.51 -55.10
N PRO A 765 0.74 17.49 -54.64
CA PRO A 765 0.00 18.38 -55.51
C PRO A 765 0.94 19.47 -56.03
N THR A 766 1.64 19.18 -57.12
CA THR A 766 2.61 20.10 -57.74
C THR A 766 2.00 21.44 -58.12
N SER A 767 0.72 21.47 -58.52
CA SER A 767 -0.02 22.69 -58.85
C SER A 767 -0.31 23.63 -57.68
N LEU A 768 -0.20 23.17 -56.43
CA LEU A 768 -0.14 24.11 -55.29
C LEU A 768 1.22 24.81 -55.17
N GLN A 769 2.31 24.22 -55.67
CA GLN A 769 3.64 24.83 -55.55
C GLN A 769 3.86 25.96 -56.56
N GLU A 770 3.07 25.99 -57.65
CA GLU A 770 3.20 26.92 -58.77
C GLU A 770 1.93 27.78 -59.02
N GLY A 771 0.85 27.59 -58.24
CA GLY A 771 -0.46 28.20 -58.49
C GLY A 771 -1.36 28.39 -57.26
N THR A 772 -2.55 28.96 -57.49
CA THR A 772 -3.58 29.21 -56.47
C THR A 772 -4.30 27.91 -56.05
N LEU A 773 -4.96 27.92 -54.87
CA LEU A 773 -5.81 26.80 -54.44
C LEU A 773 -6.90 26.50 -55.47
N ALA A 774 -7.52 27.52 -56.06
CA ALA A 774 -8.54 27.37 -57.09
C ALA A 774 -8.03 26.57 -58.30
N ARG A 775 -6.85 26.91 -58.86
CA ARG A 775 -6.24 26.17 -59.96
C ARG A 775 -5.92 24.73 -59.58
N ALA A 776 -5.43 24.48 -58.37
CA ALA A 776 -5.17 23.12 -57.90
C ALA A 776 -6.47 22.28 -57.76
N LEU A 777 -7.58 22.89 -57.30
CA LEU A 777 -8.88 22.23 -57.22
C LEU A 777 -9.51 21.98 -58.61
N GLN A 778 -9.32 22.91 -59.54
CA GLN A 778 -9.73 22.76 -60.94
C GLN A 778 -9.00 21.58 -61.62
N GLU A 779 -7.68 21.48 -61.43
CA GLU A 779 -6.91 20.30 -61.87
C GLU A 779 -7.37 19.01 -61.18
N LEU A 780 -7.67 19.06 -59.88
CA LEU A 780 -8.14 17.91 -59.12
C LEU A 780 -9.41 17.34 -59.75
N CYS A 781 -10.37 18.19 -60.15
CA CYS A 781 -11.57 17.76 -60.85
C CYS A 781 -11.25 17.11 -62.21
N GLY A 782 -10.39 17.74 -63.00
CA GLY A 782 -9.98 17.22 -64.32
C GLY A 782 -9.31 15.84 -64.28
N ARG A 783 -8.63 15.49 -63.19
CA ARG A 783 -7.97 14.18 -63.01
C ARG A 783 -8.94 13.00 -62.80
N TYR A 784 -10.21 13.25 -62.52
CA TYR A 784 -11.22 12.21 -62.27
C TYR A 784 -12.17 11.99 -63.46
N HIS A 785 -11.90 12.60 -64.62
CA HIS A 785 -12.76 12.59 -65.81
C HIS A 785 -12.72 11.29 -66.66
N ASP A 786 -12.11 10.22 -66.14
CA ASP A 786 -11.90 8.94 -66.83
C ASP A 786 -11.93 7.82 -65.76
N PRO A 787 -12.82 6.80 -65.82
CA PRO A 787 -13.57 6.28 -66.99
C PRO A 787 -14.90 6.99 -67.30
N PRO A 788 -15.54 6.72 -68.45
CA PRO A 788 -16.83 7.31 -68.82
C PRO A 788 -17.94 6.94 -67.83
N GLY A 789 -18.47 7.95 -67.13
CA GLY A 789 -19.57 7.80 -66.16
C GLY A 789 -19.48 8.73 -64.93
N PHE A 790 -18.31 9.33 -64.68
CA PHE A 790 -18.08 10.23 -63.55
C PHE A 790 -17.85 11.69 -63.99
N GLN A 791 -18.73 12.60 -63.56
CA GLN A 791 -18.64 14.04 -63.86
C GLN A 791 -18.14 14.81 -62.63
N CYS A 792 -17.00 15.48 -62.74
CA CYS A 792 -16.48 16.36 -61.69
C CYS A 792 -16.30 17.78 -62.22
N SER A 793 -16.97 18.76 -61.64
CA SER A 793 -16.84 20.17 -62.00
C SER A 793 -16.22 21.00 -60.87
N PHE A 794 -15.60 22.12 -61.24
CA PHE A 794 -15.07 23.13 -60.32
C PHE A 794 -15.72 24.48 -60.61
N GLU A 795 -16.12 25.20 -59.56
CA GLU A 795 -16.65 26.56 -59.60
C GLU A 795 -15.91 27.43 -58.57
N GLY A 796 -15.37 28.57 -59.00
CA GLY A 796 -14.63 29.48 -58.14
C GLY A 796 -13.67 30.37 -58.93
N ASP A 797 -13.21 31.47 -58.32
CA ASP A 797 -12.29 32.42 -58.94
C ASP A 797 -10.86 31.81 -59.06
N PRO A 798 -10.31 31.62 -60.28
CA PRO A 798 -8.94 31.12 -60.47
C PRO A 798 -7.85 32.01 -59.89
N GLU A 799 -8.13 33.30 -59.67
CA GLU A 799 -7.18 34.27 -59.11
C GLU A 799 -7.28 34.44 -57.58
N GLU A 800 -8.22 33.74 -56.90
CA GLU A 800 -8.38 33.84 -55.43
C GLU A 800 -7.07 33.48 -54.69
N LYS A 801 -6.58 34.45 -53.91
CA LYS A 801 -5.35 34.34 -53.12
C LYS A 801 -5.68 34.18 -51.64
N LEU A 802 -5.32 33.01 -51.11
CA LEU A 802 -5.31 32.76 -49.66
C LEU A 802 -4.31 33.71 -48.96
N PRO A 803 -4.74 34.47 -47.93
CA PRO A 803 -3.83 35.31 -47.14
C PRO A 803 -3.02 34.54 -46.09
N ARG A 804 -3.29 33.24 -45.87
CA ARG A 804 -2.60 32.38 -44.88
C ARG A 804 -1.48 31.55 -45.52
N ARG A 805 -0.58 31.02 -44.66
CA ARG A 805 0.59 30.19 -45.05
C ARG A 805 0.21 29.08 -46.04
N GLN A 806 1.15 28.71 -46.90
CA GLN A 806 1.03 27.65 -47.91
C GLN A 806 0.49 26.30 -47.38
N GLU A 807 0.68 26.04 -46.08
CA GLU A 807 0.17 24.85 -45.38
C GLU A 807 -1.36 24.84 -45.29
N THR A 808 -2.00 26.00 -45.12
CA THR A 808 -3.47 26.13 -45.12
C THR A 808 -4.07 25.72 -46.46
N ALA A 809 -3.47 26.16 -47.57
CA ALA A 809 -3.88 25.76 -48.91
C ALA A 809 -3.74 24.24 -49.11
N ASN A 810 -2.66 23.63 -48.61
CA ASN A 810 -2.46 22.18 -48.65
C ASN A 810 -3.54 21.43 -47.88
N HIS A 811 -3.86 21.85 -46.65
CA HIS A 811 -4.89 21.18 -45.86
C HIS A 811 -6.29 21.29 -46.50
N LEU A 812 -6.67 22.46 -47.02
CA LEU A 812 -7.93 22.63 -47.77
C LEU A 812 -7.99 21.76 -49.04
N TYR A 813 -6.93 21.73 -49.84
CA TYR A 813 -6.84 20.84 -51.00
C TYR A 813 -6.98 19.36 -50.61
N ARG A 814 -6.38 18.93 -49.48
CA ARG A 814 -6.53 17.54 -49.00
C ARG A 814 -7.93 17.23 -48.50
N ILE A 815 -8.64 18.19 -47.89
CA ILE A 815 -10.06 18.02 -47.55
C ILE A 815 -10.89 17.79 -48.81
N ALA A 816 -10.69 18.59 -49.85
CA ALA A 816 -11.37 18.39 -51.14
C ALA A 816 -11.02 17.05 -51.81
N GLN A 817 -9.73 16.66 -51.81
CA GLN A 817 -9.27 15.39 -52.36
C GLN A 817 -9.87 14.18 -51.61
N GLU A 818 -9.93 14.25 -50.29
CA GLU A 818 -10.50 13.20 -49.45
C GLU A 818 -12.01 13.09 -49.65
N ALA A 819 -12.73 14.23 -49.67
CA ALA A 819 -14.17 14.26 -49.98
C ALA A 819 -14.47 13.67 -51.38
N LEU A 820 -13.72 14.05 -52.41
CA LEU A 820 -13.86 13.51 -53.77
C LEU A 820 -13.53 12.01 -53.85
N THR A 821 -12.53 11.55 -53.09
CA THR A 821 -12.17 10.12 -53.01
C THR A 821 -13.28 9.32 -52.33
N ASN A 822 -13.87 9.86 -51.26
CA ASN A 822 -14.99 9.24 -50.55
C ASN A 822 -16.25 9.19 -51.43
N ALA A 823 -16.60 10.28 -52.11
CA ALA A 823 -17.71 10.34 -53.06
C ALA A 823 -17.61 9.23 -54.13
N ARG A 824 -16.41 9.02 -54.70
CA ARG A 824 -16.19 7.98 -55.73
C ARG A 824 -16.09 6.55 -55.20
N THR A 825 -15.48 6.35 -54.03
CA THR A 825 -15.09 5.00 -53.54
C THR A 825 -16.08 4.42 -52.53
N HIS A 826 -16.86 5.28 -51.87
CA HIS A 826 -17.80 4.92 -50.81
C HIS A 826 -19.21 5.48 -51.04
N GLY A 827 -19.34 6.61 -51.74
CA GLY A 827 -20.63 7.20 -52.10
C GLY A 827 -21.23 6.69 -53.41
N GLU A 828 -20.45 6.00 -54.25
CA GLU A 828 -20.83 5.60 -55.63
C GLU A 828 -21.35 6.78 -56.49
N ALA A 829 -20.92 8.01 -56.19
CA ALA A 829 -21.39 9.21 -56.86
C ALA A 829 -21.01 9.20 -58.35
N THR A 830 -21.93 9.66 -59.20
CA THR A 830 -21.73 9.86 -60.64
C THR A 830 -21.47 11.33 -61.00
N ARG A 831 -21.80 12.26 -60.09
CA ARG A 831 -21.55 13.70 -60.21
C ARG A 831 -21.04 14.26 -58.89
N VAL A 832 -19.95 15.01 -58.96
CA VAL A 832 -19.37 15.76 -57.83
C VAL A 832 -19.06 17.19 -58.26
N GLU A 833 -19.31 18.15 -57.38
CA GLU A 833 -19.00 19.57 -57.63
C GLU A 833 -18.16 20.12 -56.50
N ILE A 834 -17.07 20.81 -56.85
CA ILE A 834 -16.18 21.49 -55.92
C ILE A 834 -16.35 22.99 -56.12
N ILE A 835 -16.87 23.68 -55.10
CA ILE A 835 -17.11 25.12 -55.11
C ILE A 835 -16.13 25.79 -54.14
N LEU A 836 -15.38 26.79 -54.61
CA LEU A 836 -14.55 27.66 -53.79
C LEU A 836 -15.04 29.11 -53.94
N GLY A 837 -15.70 29.61 -52.88
CA GLY A 837 -16.24 30.97 -52.84
C GLY A 837 -15.72 31.76 -51.65
N ARG A 838 -15.71 33.09 -51.77
CA ARG A 838 -15.36 34.02 -50.68
C ARG A 838 -16.58 34.83 -50.28
N GLU A 839 -16.87 34.86 -48.99
CA GLU A 839 -17.97 35.59 -48.38
C GLU A 839 -17.36 36.52 -47.32
N GLU A 840 -17.16 37.80 -47.67
CA GLU A 840 -16.53 38.82 -46.82
C GLU A 840 -15.18 38.34 -46.23
N GLU A 841 -15.17 38.04 -44.93
CA GLU A 841 -14.03 37.57 -44.13
C GLU A 841 -13.98 36.04 -43.96
N THR A 842 -14.67 35.27 -44.81
CA THR A 842 -14.63 33.80 -44.79
C THR A 842 -14.42 33.23 -46.19
N LEU A 843 -13.46 32.31 -46.32
CA LEU A 843 -13.31 31.48 -47.51
C LEU A 843 -14.07 30.16 -47.30
N ARG A 844 -14.99 29.84 -48.21
CA ARG A 844 -15.85 28.66 -48.16
C ARG A 844 -15.45 27.68 -49.27
N LEU A 845 -14.99 26.50 -48.86
CA LEU A 845 -14.76 25.35 -49.75
C LEU A 845 -15.90 24.34 -49.53
N THR A 846 -16.69 24.08 -50.56
CA THR A 846 -17.78 23.10 -50.53
C THR A 846 -17.50 22.00 -51.54
N VAL A 847 -17.65 20.74 -51.13
CA VAL A 847 -17.69 19.57 -52.03
C VAL A 847 -19.04 18.89 -51.86
N ARG A 848 -19.78 18.74 -52.94
CA ARG A 848 -21.10 18.09 -52.94
C ARG A 848 -21.17 16.95 -53.94
N ASP A 849 -21.76 15.83 -53.54
CA ASP A 849 -21.88 14.62 -54.35
C ASP A 849 -23.30 14.06 -54.39
N ASN A 850 -23.64 13.43 -55.51
CA ASN A 850 -24.96 12.82 -55.76
C ASN A 850 -25.03 11.34 -55.33
N GLY A 851 -24.14 10.90 -54.46
CA GLY A 851 -24.01 9.50 -54.05
C GLY A 851 -25.09 9.05 -53.05
N VAL A 852 -24.86 7.90 -52.43
CA VAL A 852 -25.78 7.27 -51.45
C VAL A 852 -26.02 8.12 -50.19
N GLY A 853 -25.21 9.15 -49.95
CA GLY A 853 -25.28 9.99 -48.76
C GLY A 853 -24.52 9.38 -47.57
N ILE A 854 -24.40 10.15 -46.48
CA ILE A 854 -23.79 9.68 -45.23
C ILE A 854 -24.90 9.43 -44.19
N PRO A 855 -25.00 8.23 -43.60
CA PRO A 855 -26.01 7.90 -42.59
C PRO A 855 -26.07 8.91 -41.42
N GLU A 856 -27.28 9.21 -40.95
CA GLU A 856 -27.51 10.30 -40.01
C GLU A 856 -26.82 10.10 -38.64
N ASP A 857 -26.68 8.85 -38.20
CA ASP A 857 -25.92 8.48 -36.98
C ASP A 857 -24.43 8.84 -37.09
N LEU A 858 -23.83 8.62 -38.27
CA LEU A 858 -22.43 8.96 -38.55
C LEU A 858 -22.20 10.48 -38.67
N ARG A 859 -23.26 11.25 -38.99
CA ARG A 859 -23.26 12.72 -38.97
C ARG A 859 -23.36 13.30 -37.55
N LYS A 860 -24.19 12.69 -36.68
CA LYS A 860 -24.56 13.27 -35.37
C LYS A 860 -23.69 12.81 -34.18
N LYS A 861 -23.00 11.66 -34.24
CA LYS A 861 -22.19 11.12 -33.11
C LYS A 861 -20.70 10.96 -33.47
N PRO A 862 -19.81 11.89 -33.09
CA PRO A 862 -18.40 11.86 -33.53
C PRO A 862 -17.48 10.91 -32.74
N GLU A 863 -17.89 10.41 -31.57
CA GLU A 863 -16.94 9.98 -30.51
C GLU A 863 -16.93 8.46 -30.18
N LYS A 864 -17.54 7.59 -30.99
CA LYS A 864 -17.49 6.13 -30.76
C LYS A 864 -17.04 5.34 -31.98
N ASN A 865 -15.73 5.09 -32.06
CA ASN A 865 -15.03 3.93 -32.65
C ASN A 865 -15.43 3.37 -34.03
N ALA A 866 -16.30 4.04 -34.80
CA ALA A 866 -16.85 3.53 -36.06
C ALA A 866 -16.80 4.56 -37.23
N GLN A 867 -15.99 5.61 -37.12
CA GLN A 867 -15.75 6.51 -38.25
C GLN A 867 -14.54 6.06 -39.08
N GLY A 868 -14.75 5.92 -40.40
CA GLY A 868 -13.67 5.68 -41.36
C GLY A 868 -12.61 6.79 -41.30
N VAL A 869 -11.35 6.39 -41.44
CA VAL A 869 -10.15 7.22 -41.23
C VAL A 869 -10.19 8.57 -41.98
N GLY A 870 -10.85 8.62 -43.15
CA GLY A 870 -11.00 9.83 -43.96
C GLY A 870 -11.77 10.98 -43.31
N LEU A 871 -12.93 10.71 -42.68
CA LEU A 871 -13.77 11.75 -42.07
C LEU A 871 -13.05 12.46 -40.92
N ASN A 872 -12.41 11.69 -40.03
CA ASN A 872 -11.59 12.21 -38.95
C ASN A 872 -10.38 12.98 -39.47
N SER A 873 -9.74 12.53 -40.56
CA SER A 873 -8.64 13.27 -41.18
C SER A 873 -9.11 14.63 -41.71
N MET A 874 -10.26 14.72 -42.37
CA MET A 874 -10.80 16.01 -42.85
C MET A 874 -11.11 16.97 -41.70
N LYS A 875 -11.77 16.49 -40.63
CA LYS A 875 -12.11 17.34 -39.47
C LYS A 875 -10.86 17.85 -38.75
N HIS A 876 -9.85 17.00 -38.53
CA HIS A 876 -8.60 17.41 -37.91
C HIS A 876 -7.83 18.42 -38.80
N ARG A 877 -7.82 18.22 -40.13
CA ARG A 877 -7.22 19.17 -41.10
C ARG A 877 -7.89 20.54 -41.09
N ALA A 878 -9.21 20.58 -40.93
CA ALA A 878 -9.94 21.84 -40.78
C ALA A 878 -9.48 22.56 -39.49
N ASN A 879 -9.49 21.86 -38.35
CA ASN A 879 -9.03 22.40 -37.06
C ASN A 879 -7.59 22.93 -37.10
N LEU A 880 -6.65 22.23 -37.75
CA LEU A 880 -5.25 22.70 -37.94
C LEU A 880 -5.14 24.05 -38.66
N THR A 881 -6.13 24.41 -39.48
CA THR A 881 -6.19 25.70 -40.19
C THR A 881 -7.06 26.74 -39.49
N GLY A 882 -7.64 26.43 -38.34
CA GLY A 882 -8.70 27.23 -37.71
C GLY A 882 -10.00 27.27 -38.52
N SER A 883 -10.20 26.33 -39.44
CA SER A 883 -11.44 26.22 -40.23
C SER A 883 -12.47 25.34 -39.51
N SER A 884 -13.75 25.67 -39.66
CA SER A 884 -14.84 24.78 -39.27
C SER A 884 -15.23 23.85 -40.42
N LEU A 885 -15.44 22.56 -40.12
CA LEU A 885 -15.93 21.57 -41.09
C LEU A 885 -17.35 21.13 -40.73
N HIS A 886 -18.27 21.28 -41.67
CA HIS A 886 -19.64 20.80 -41.58
C HIS A 886 -19.88 19.73 -42.65
N ILE A 887 -20.65 18.68 -42.32
CA ILE A 887 -21.03 17.61 -43.24
C ILE A 887 -22.54 17.40 -43.11
N GLY A 888 -23.27 17.67 -44.19
CA GLY A 888 -24.73 17.62 -44.25
C GLY A 888 -25.24 17.03 -45.56
N ALA A 889 -26.46 17.42 -45.92
CA ALA A 889 -27.11 17.13 -47.20
C ALA A 889 -27.99 18.31 -47.60
N GLU A 890 -28.19 18.48 -48.91
CA GLU A 890 -29.13 19.43 -49.53
C GLU A 890 -30.12 18.65 -50.41
N GLU A 891 -31.26 19.24 -50.79
CA GLU A 891 -32.34 18.53 -51.52
C GLU A 891 -31.88 17.83 -52.82
N ALA A 892 -30.86 18.37 -53.49
CA ALA A 892 -30.27 17.80 -54.71
C ALA A 892 -28.92 17.08 -54.48
N TRP A 893 -28.39 17.09 -53.26
CA TRP A 893 -27.03 16.63 -52.92
C TRP A 893 -27.03 15.83 -51.60
N PRO A 894 -27.15 14.50 -51.66
CA PRO A 894 -27.17 13.62 -50.49
C PRO A 894 -25.96 13.74 -49.57
N THR A 895 -24.82 14.22 -50.07
CA THR A 895 -23.64 14.58 -49.26
C THR A 895 -23.16 15.99 -49.62
N VAL A 896 -22.99 16.84 -48.60
CA VAL A 896 -22.36 18.16 -48.74
C VAL A 896 -21.32 18.34 -47.64
N VAL A 897 -20.06 18.52 -48.02
CA VAL A 897 -18.91 18.77 -47.13
C VAL A 897 -18.49 20.23 -47.28
N THR A 898 -18.73 21.04 -46.26
CA THR A 898 -18.44 22.49 -46.26
C THR A 898 -17.36 22.82 -45.24
N CYS A 899 -16.20 23.29 -45.71
CA CYS A 899 -15.12 23.83 -44.88
C CYS A 899 -15.16 25.37 -44.95
N ARG A 900 -15.27 26.05 -43.80
CA ARG A 900 -15.25 27.52 -43.69
C ARG A 900 -13.99 27.96 -42.96
N LEU A 901 -13.11 28.66 -43.67
CA LEU A 901 -11.89 29.26 -43.15
C LEU A 901 -12.15 30.75 -42.83
N PRO A 902 -12.12 31.18 -41.56
CA PRO A 902 -12.10 32.61 -41.23
C PRO A 902 -10.79 33.26 -41.68
N LEU A 903 -10.90 34.41 -42.32
CA LEU A 903 -9.79 35.23 -42.82
C LEU A 903 -9.43 36.35 -41.82
N SER A 904 -10.41 36.81 -41.02
CA SER A 904 -10.26 37.87 -40.03
C SER A 904 -9.84 37.39 -38.64
N GLU A 905 -8.62 36.87 -38.49
CA GLU A 905 -7.92 36.69 -37.20
C GLU A 905 -6.45 36.31 -37.46
N ALA A 906 -5.42 37.01 -36.94
CA ALA A 906 -5.39 38.26 -36.18
C ALA A 906 -4.08 39.04 -36.39
N ARG A 907 -4.10 40.37 -36.21
CA ARG A 907 -2.90 41.22 -36.00
C ARG A 907 -2.36 41.05 -34.57
N ARG A 908 -1.97 39.83 -34.20
CA ARG A 908 -1.30 39.50 -32.92
C ARG A 908 -0.18 38.51 -33.18
N GLU A 909 0.92 39.05 -33.68
CA GLU A 909 2.28 38.54 -33.36
C GLU A 909 2.76 39.27 -32.09
#